data_AF-A0A2E6ZV24-F1
#
_entry.id   AF-A0A2E6ZV24-F1
#
_cell.length_a   1.000
_cell.length_b   1.000
_cell.length_c   1.000
_cell.angle_alpha   90.00
_cell.angle_beta   90.00
_cell.angle_gamma   90.00
#
_symmetry.space_group_name_H-M   'P 1'
#
loop_
_entity.id
_entity.type
_entity.pdbx_description
1 polymer ?
#
loop_
_entity_poly.entity_id
_entity_poly.type
_entity_poly.pdbx_seq_one_letter_code
_entity_poly.pdbx_strand_id
1 'polypeptide(L)'
;MTKTNRIAGALATSALVGLSLVWASVPGRAAEGDIAGTVTSSLGPEAGVWVIAETTDLPTKLIKSVVTTDGGRFLIPELPAASYKVWVRGYGLLDSAGVTASPGDSIELEVTVATDPVDAARVYPANYWYSLIQPPLAREFPGTGDDGNGIAATLEHQEQWVDIQKQGCMLCHQLGNRIIREIDNLDQFDSTLAAWDHRVQMGQRGSQMTNAMNRFGRQRGLQMFADWSERIASGAVPSAPPRPQGIERNVVISMWEWGTEIDYVHDEIATDKRNPQVNANGPIYGVNISNDELTMLDPTTHLATNLKVPLRVDPATVPGMIAQSMPVPSRFFGDELIWNDPANPHNPMMDQKGRVWMTSAIRNRANPDYCREGSDNAFAQYFPLDNGFRSAVYYDPPTQKFVMVDTCFGTHHLQFAEDENDTLYFSGGGQVVGWIDTKLYDETGDERASQGWCPTVIDTNGDGRITKPWNEPARRGQEATPDLSLDTRVIVGSYGVIGDPTDDRVVWISANRFPGTLARLDIGDNPPETCATEIFEVPSVFDSSVPPEKRGFGARGVDIDRDGVIWTALSGSSHLASFDRTKCEVHNGPETSQGRHCVEGWTLYETPGPIIAGTDPPVRADFHYYNWVDQWNVLGLGADVPIATGSNSDSLLALDPDSGEWTVLRVPYPQGFFTRGLDGRIDDPDAGWKGRGLWATYGEAATWHIEGGQGVKPGIVKFQMRPDPLAN
;
A
#
# COMPACT_ATOMS: atom_id res chain seq x y z
N MET A 1 48.22 -48.88 -64.29
CA MET A 1 48.18 -50.31 -63.93
C MET A 1 46.77 -50.62 -63.43
N THR A 2 46.07 -51.57 -64.09
CA THR A 2 45.05 -52.51 -63.56
C THR A 2 44.01 -52.03 -62.52
N LYS A 3 42.69 -52.28 -62.59
CA LYS A 3 41.74 -52.91 -63.52
C LYS A 3 40.33 -52.56 -62.98
N THR A 4 39.51 -51.88 -63.78
CA THR A 4 38.07 -52.13 -64.06
C THR A 4 37.07 -52.63 -63.00
N ASN A 5 35.94 -51.91 -62.85
CA ASN A 5 34.57 -52.28 -63.32
C ASN A 5 33.61 -51.07 -63.09
N ARG A 6 33.00 -50.40 -64.09
CA ARG A 6 31.77 -50.73 -64.87
C ARG A 6 30.55 -50.90 -63.93
N ILE A 7 29.44 -50.15 -63.96
CA ILE A 7 28.50 -49.67 -65.02
C ILE A 7 27.53 -48.66 -64.33
N ALA A 8 27.37 -47.44 -64.83
CA ALA A 8 26.26 -46.88 -65.64
C ALA A 8 24.86 -46.80 -64.98
N GLY A 9 24.22 -45.62 -65.10
CA GLY A 9 22.79 -45.56 -65.42
C GLY A 9 21.89 -44.64 -64.59
N ALA A 10 21.52 -43.52 -65.22
CA ALA A 10 20.20 -42.87 -65.22
C ALA A 10 19.73 -42.02 -64.01
N LEU A 11 19.48 -40.74 -64.33
CA LEU A 11 18.59 -39.82 -63.62
C LEU A 11 17.16 -40.39 -63.53
N ALA A 12 16.55 -40.25 -62.36
CA ALA A 12 15.10 -40.20 -62.21
C ALA A 12 14.75 -39.21 -61.08
N THR A 13 14.02 -38.17 -61.45
CA THR A 13 13.30 -37.24 -60.58
C THR A 13 12.32 -38.03 -59.71
N SER A 14 12.29 -37.80 -58.40
CA SER A 14 11.23 -38.31 -57.52
C SER A 14 11.00 -37.36 -56.35
N ALA A 15 9.75 -36.92 -56.26
CA ALA A 15 9.18 -36.13 -55.18
C ALA A 15 9.31 -36.87 -53.84
N LEU A 16 9.69 -36.16 -52.78
CA LEU A 16 9.61 -36.63 -51.41
C LEU A 16 8.60 -35.77 -50.67
N VAL A 17 7.52 -36.45 -50.29
CA VAL A 17 6.41 -36.02 -49.45
C VAL A 17 6.94 -35.47 -48.13
N GLY A 18 6.51 -34.27 -47.76
CA GLY A 18 6.77 -33.69 -46.45
C GLY A 18 6.02 -34.48 -45.36
N LEU A 19 6.77 -35.09 -44.44
CA LEU A 19 6.27 -35.42 -43.12
C LEU A 19 6.53 -34.24 -42.20
N SER A 20 5.48 -33.46 -41.94
CA SER A 20 5.44 -32.54 -40.80
C SER A 20 5.39 -33.37 -39.52
N LEU A 21 6.50 -33.46 -38.81
CA LEU A 21 6.56 -33.98 -37.44
C LEU A 21 5.92 -32.94 -36.50
N VAL A 22 4.63 -33.11 -36.25
CA VAL A 22 3.95 -32.48 -35.11
C VAL A 22 4.45 -33.20 -33.86
N TRP A 23 5.34 -32.56 -33.10
CA TRP A 23 5.66 -33.00 -31.75
C TRP A 23 4.48 -32.65 -30.84
N ALA A 24 3.53 -33.58 -30.72
CA ALA A 24 2.58 -33.55 -29.63
C ALA A 24 3.35 -33.91 -28.35
N SER A 25 3.71 -32.90 -27.56
CA SER A 25 4.17 -33.10 -26.19
C SER A 25 3.03 -33.73 -25.39
N VAL A 26 3.17 -35.00 -25.04
CA VAL A 26 2.33 -35.65 -24.03
C VAL A 26 2.42 -34.80 -22.75
N PRO A 27 1.32 -34.52 -22.03
CA PRO A 27 1.39 -33.82 -20.75
C PRO A 27 2.30 -34.64 -19.83
N GLY A 28 3.47 -34.09 -19.52
CA GLY A 28 4.33 -34.67 -18.51
C GLY A 28 3.58 -34.65 -17.19
N ARG A 29 3.64 -35.77 -16.45
CA ARG A 29 3.15 -35.84 -15.07
C ARG A 29 3.76 -34.68 -14.26
N ALA A 30 2.94 -33.99 -13.49
CA ALA A 30 3.41 -32.95 -12.58
C ALA A 30 4.47 -33.51 -11.61
N ALA A 31 5.43 -32.68 -11.20
CA ALA A 31 6.37 -33.08 -10.15
C ALA A 31 5.62 -33.32 -8.84
N GLU A 32 6.23 -34.05 -7.90
CA GLU A 32 5.58 -34.52 -6.67
C GLU A 32 4.97 -33.40 -5.80
N GLY A 33 5.44 -32.15 -5.96
CA GLY A 33 4.93 -30.97 -5.27
C GLY A 33 4.03 -30.04 -6.10
N ASP A 34 3.67 -30.40 -7.34
CA ASP A 34 3.01 -29.48 -8.27
C ASP A 34 1.62 -29.96 -8.69
N ILE A 35 0.74 -29.05 -9.11
CA ILE A 35 -0.45 -29.38 -9.91
C ILE A 35 -0.31 -28.72 -11.28
N ALA A 36 -0.41 -29.50 -12.35
CA ALA A 36 -0.31 -29.01 -13.72
C ALA A 36 -1.60 -29.24 -14.51
N GLY A 37 -1.79 -28.56 -15.62
CA GLY A 37 -2.97 -28.80 -16.44
C GLY A 37 -3.18 -27.84 -17.59
N THR A 38 -4.40 -27.89 -18.12
CA THR A 38 -4.90 -27.00 -19.18
C THR A 38 -6.26 -26.42 -18.82
N VAL A 39 -6.52 -25.21 -19.31
CA VAL A 39 -7.80 -24.53 -19.22
C VAL A 39 -8.37 -24.30 -20.62
N THR A 40 -9.63 -24.68 -20.82
CA THR A 40 -10.34 -24.47 -22.09
C THR A 40 -11.75 -23.94 -21.89
N SER A 41 -12.26 -23.22 -22.89
CA SER A 41 -13.66 -22.82 -23.00
C SER A 41 -14.24 -23.23 -24.36
N SER A 42 -15.46 -22.80 -24.65
CA SER A 42 -16.08 -22.93 -25.97
C SER A 42 -15.30 -22.21 -27.09
N LEU A 43 -14.37 -21.31 -26.75
CA LEU A 43 -13.50 -20.60 -27.70
C LEU A 43 -12.11 -21.25 -27.87
N GLY A 44 -11.83 -22.34 -27.15
CA GLY A 44 -10.53 -23.02 -27.17
C GLY A 44 -9.72 -22.77 -25.88
N PRO A 45 -8.39 -22.89 -25.93
CA PRO A 45 -7.53 -22.66 -24.76
C PRO A 45 -7.62 -21.21 -24.24
N GLU A 46 -7.72 -21.06 -22.92
CA GLU A 46 -7.86 -19.74 -22.28
C GLU A 46 -6.50 -19.21 -21.79
N ALA A 47 -6.02 -18.15 -22.45
CA ALA A 47 -4.78 -17.47 -22.08
C ALA A 47 -5.00 -16.35 -21.06
N GLY A 48 -4.01 -16.14 -20.17
CA GLY A 48 -4.03 -15.04 -19.21
C GLY A 48 -5.19 -15.14 -18.21
N VAL A 49 -5.60 -16.36 -17.84
CA VAL A 49 -6.60 -16.58 -16.79
C VAL A 49 -5.92 -17.17 -15.55
N TRP A 50 -6.53 -16.95 -14.38
CA TRP A 50 -5.98 -17.43 -13.12
C TRP A 50 -6.50 -18.83 -12.81
N VAL A 51 -5.58 -19.71 -12.44
CA VAL A 51 -5.89 -21.02 -11.85
C VAL A 51 -5.58 -20.94 -10.37
N ILE A 52 -6.58 -21.22 -9.56
CA ILE A 52 -6.60 -20.97 -8.11
C ILE A 52 -6.77 -22.31 -7.41
N ALA A 53 -5.82 -22.67 -6.55
CA ALA A 53 -5.88 -23.83 -5.66
C ALA A 53 -6.10 -23.35 -4.22
N GLU A 54 -7.15 -23.84 -3.57
CA GLU A 54 -7.50 -23.52 -2.18
C GLU A 54 -7.51 -24.79 -1.32
N THR A 55 -6.98 -24.71 -0.10
CA THR A 55 -7.10 -25.78 0.91
C THR A 55 -7.33 -25.23 2.32
N THR A 56 -8.08 -25.98 3.12
CA THR A 56 -8.26 -25.79 4.56
C THR A 56 -7.69 -26.97 5.37
N ASP A 57 -6.92 -27.86 4.73
CA ASP A 57 -6.34 -29.04 5.39
C ASP A 57 -5.06 -28.70 6.17
N LEU A 58 -4.53 -27.48 5.99
CA LEU A 58 -3.37 -26.94 6.71
C LEU A 58 -3.82 -26.16 7.96
N PRO A 59 -2.91 -25.88 8.92
CA PRO A 59 -3.26 -25.12 10.13
C PRO A 59 -3.95 -23.78 9.85
N THR A 60 -3.64 -23.16 8.72
CA THR A 60 -4.35 -21.98 8.21
C THR A 60 -4.71 -22.20 6.74
N LYS A 61 -5.82 -21.60 6.31
CA LYS A 61 -6.26 -21.65 4.91
C LYS A 61 -5.14 -21.12 4.00
N LEU A 62 -4.84 -21.88 2.95
CA LEU A 62 -3.86 -21.53 1.92
C LEU A 62 -4.57 -21.43 0.58
N ILE A 63 -4.30 -20.32 -0.13
CA ILE A 63 -4.70 -20.12 -1.52
C ILE A 63 -3.42 -19.94 -2.34
N LYS A 64 -3.27 -20.65 -3.46
CA LYS A 64 -2.18 -20.44 -4.42
C LYS A 64 -2.73 -20.22 -5.82
N SER A 65 -2.33 -19.14 -6.46
CA SER A 65 -2.81 -18.72 -7.77
C SER A 65 -1.66 -18.55 -8.76
N VAL A 66 -1.89 -19.00 -9.99
CA VAL A 66 -0.96 -18.84 -11.13
C VAL A 66 -1.74 -18.43 -12.38
N VAL A 67 -1.03 -18.01 -13.42
CA VAL A 67 -1.63 -17.57 -14.67
C VAL A 67 -1.35 -18.57 -15.80
N THR A 68 -2.33 -18.77 -16.69
CA THR A 68 -2.17 -19.63 -17.87
C THR A 68 -1.29 -19.00 -18.97
N THR A 69 -0.55 -19.86 -19.67
CA THR A 69 0.16 -19.53 -20.93
C THR A 69 -0.79 -19.21 -22.09
N ASP A 70 -0.25 -18.78 -23.24
CA ASP A 70 -1.03 -18.62 -24.48
C ASP A 70 -1.77 -19.89 -24.93
N GLY A 71 -1.24 -21.06 -24.60
CA GLY A 71 -1.86 -22.35 -24.90
C GLY A 71 -2.81 -22.85 -23.82
N GLY A 72 -3.20 -22.01 -22.85
CA GLY A 72 -4.08 -22.40 -21.73
C GLY A 72 -3.44 -23.34 -20.71
N ARG A 73 -2.13 -23.61 -20.79
CA ARG A 73 -1.42 -24.47 -19.83
C ARG A 73 -1.08 -23.72 -18.56
N PHE A 74 -1.07 -24.40 -17.43
CA PHE A 74 -0.63 -23.87 -16.13
C PHE A 74 0.21 -24.89 -15.34
N LEU A 75 0.94 -24.36 -14.36
CA LEU A 75 1.64 -25.12 -13.32
C LEU A 75 1.54 -24.33 -12.01
N ILE A 76 0.97 -24.95 -10.97
CA ILE A 76 0.97 -24.47 -9.59
C ILE A 76 2.11 -25.19 -8.85
N PRO A 77 3.23 -24.51 -8.55
CA PRO A 77 4.41 -25.14 -7.99
C PRO A 77 4.33 -25.27 -6.45
N GLU A 78 5.17 -26.11 -5.86
CA GLU A 78 5.50 -26.11 -4.42
C GLU A 78 4.27 -26.07 -3.48
N LEU A 79 3.31 -26.96 -3.72
CA LEU A 79 2.14 -27.15 -2.88
C LEU A 79 2.47 -28.14 -1.74
N PRO A 80 2.17 -27.79 -0.48
CA PRO A 80 2.18 -28.74 0.63
C PRO A 80 1.27 -29.94 0.35
N ALA A 81 1.59 -31.09 0.94
CA ALA A 81 0.76 -32.29 0.83
C ALA A 81 -0.60 -32.07 1.52
N ALA A 82 -1.64 -31.86 0.70
CA ALA A 82 -3.02 -31.62 1.11
C ALA A 82 -3.96 -31.88 -0.07
N SER A 83 -5.28 -31.90 0.17
CA SER A 83 -6.28 -31.85 -0.89
C SER A 83 -6.61 -30.39 -1.22
N TYR A 84 -6.67 -30.07 -2.51
CA TYR A 84 -6.97 -28.73 -3.00
C TYR A 84 -8.25 -28.72 -3.82
N LYS A 85 -9.05 -27.66 -3.68
CA LYS A 85 -10.07 -27.28 -4.65
C LYS A 85 -9.43 -26.37 -5.68
N VAL A 86 -9.36 -26.81 -6.94
CA VAL A 86 -8.74 -26.08 -8.05
C VAL A 86 -9.80 -25.59 -9.02
N TRP A 87 -9.78 -24.30 -9.36
CA TRP A 87 -10.77 -23.67 -10.23
C TRP A 87 -10.17 -22.48 -11.01
N VAL A 88 -10.94 -21.93 -11.94
CA VAL A 88 -10.49 -20.89 -12.88
C VAL A 88 -11.31 -19.62 -12.72
N ARG A 89 -10.61 -18.48 -12.69
CA ARG A 89 -11.17 -17.13 -12.81
C ARG A 89 -10.53 -16.41 -14.00
N GLY A 90 -11.30 -15.62 -14.74
CA GLY A 90 -10.74 -14.77 -15.79
C GLY A 90 -11.71 -13.70 -16.26
N TYR A 91 -11.18 -12.55 -16.68
CA TYR A 91 -12.02 -11.48 -17.22
C TYR A 91 -12.73 -11.93 -18.50
N GLY A 92 -14.04 -11.66 -18.58
CA GLY A 92 -14.90 -12.14 -19.66
C GLY A 92 -15.43 -13.57 -19.47
N LEU A 93 -15.13 -14.22 -18.35
CA LEU A 93 -15.54 -15.58 -18.03
C LEU A 93 -16.40 -15.61 -16.76
N LEU A 94 -17.19 -16.66 -16.61
CA LEU A 94 -17.74 -17.07 -15.33
C LEU A 94 -16.70 -17.91 -14.59
N ASP A 95 -16.64 -17.80 -13.26
CA ASP A 95 -15.81 -18.69 -12.45
C ASP A 95 -16.18 -20.16 -12.73
N SER A 96 -15.17 -21.02 -12.89
CA SER A 96 -15.41 -22.44 -13.16
C SER A 96 -15.92 -23.17 -11.92
N ALA A 97 -16.51 -24.35 -12.13
CA ALA A 97 -16.64 -25.32 -11.05
C ALA A 97 -15.24 -25.72 -10.55
N GLY A 98 -15.13 -26.02 -9.25
CA GLY A 98 -13.89 -26.52 -8.66
C GLY A 98 -13.73 -28.02 -8.81
N VAL A 99 -12.50 -28.45 -9.07
CA VAL A 99 -12.07 -29.85 -9.14
C VAL A 99 -11.15 -30.14 -7.96
N THR A 100 -11.34 -31.29 -7.31
CA THR A 100 -10.43 -31.74 -6.25
C THR A 100 -9.16 -32.34 -6.86
N ALA A 101 -7.99 -31.87 -6.43
CA ALA A 101 -6.70 -32.36 -6.89
C ALA A 101 -5.67 -32.36 -5.75
N SER A 102 -4.58 -33.11 -5.92
CA SER A 102 -3.45 -33.21 -4.99
C SER A 102 -2.13 -32.96 -5.73
N PRO A 103 -1.04 -32.57 -5.02
CA PRO A 103 0.28 -32.47 -5.63
C PRO A 103 0.67 -33.76 -6.37
N GLY A 104 1.24 -33.61 -7.56
CA GLY A 104 1.54 -34.68 -8.52
C GLY A 104 0.44 -34.92 -9.58
N ASP A 105 -0.74 -34.32 -9.43
CA ASP A 105 -1.84 -34.49 -10.39
C ASP A 105 -1.67 -33.63 -11.66
N SER A 106 -2.30 -34.09 -12.74
CA SER A 106 -2.47 -33.33 -13.97
C SER A 106 -3.96 -33.31 -14.32
N ILE A 107 -4.54 -32.11 -14.42
CA ILE A 107 -5.99 -31.92 -14.55
C ILE A 107 -6.36 -31.08 -15.77
N GLU A 108 -7.60 -31.23 -16.23
CA GLU A 108 -8.20 -30.41 -17.26
C GLU A 108 -9.35 -29.61 -16.63
N LEU A 109 -9.35 -28.29 -16.85
CA LEU A 109 -10.35 -27.37 -16.32
C LEU A 109 -11.14 -26.76 -17.46
N GLU A 110 -12.46 -26.84 -17.38
CA GLU A 110 -13.37 -26.18 -18.31
C GLU A 110 -13.97 -24.93 -17.67
N VAL A 111 -14.01 -23.84 -18.42
CA VAL A 111 -14.55 -22.55 -17.97
C VAL A 111 -15.56 -22.00 -18.99
N THR A 112 -16.56 -21.28 -18.51
CA THR A 112 -17.66 -20.76 -19.34
C THR A 112 -17.41 -19.30 -19.71
N VAL A 113 -17.55 -18.98 -20.98
CA VAL A 113 -17.53 -17.58 -21.47
C VAL A 113 -18.80 -16.87 -21.00
N ALA A 114 -18.66 -15.72 -20.36
CA ALA A 114 -19.81 -14.94 -19.92
C ALA A 114 -20.63 -14.48 -21.14
N THR A 115 -21.95 -14.67 -21.08
CA THR A 115 -22.85 -14.37 -22.20
C THR A 115 -23.30 -12.92 -22.25
N ASP A 116 -23.17 -12.19 -21.14
CA ASP A 116 -23.51 -10.78 -21.04
C ASP A 116 -22.44 -9.98 -20.27
N PRO A 117 -22.39 -8.65 -20.48
CA PRO A 117 -21.36 -7.81 -19.88
C PRO A 117 -21.44 -7.68 -18.35
N VAL A 118 -22.61 -7.85 -17.73
CA VAL A 118 -22.78 -7.72 -16.28
C VAL A 118 -22.12 -8.91 -15.60
N ASP A 119 -22.40 -10.12 -16.09
CA ASP A 119 -21.77 -11.33 -15.59
C ASP A 119 -20.26 -11.34 -15.82
N ALA A 120 -19.79 -10.87 -16.99
CA ALA A 120 -18.37 -10.72 -17.29
C ALA A 120 -17.66 -9.78 -16.30
N ALA A 121 -18.34 -8.71 -15.88
CA ALA A 121 -17.76 -7.66 -15.04
C ALA A 121 -17.75 -7.99 -13.54
N ARG A 122 -18.45 -9.05 -13.09
CA ARG A 122 -18.55 -9.41 -11.66
C ARG A 122 -17.19 -9.52 -10.99
N VAL A 123 -16.24 -10.12 -11.69
CA VAL A 123 -14.86 -10.35 -11.24
C VAL A 123 -13.89 -9.22 -11.62
N TYR A 124 -14.39 -8.10 -12.17
CA TYR A 124 -13.53 -6.95 -12.45
C TYR A 124 -13.07 -6.27 -11.17
N PRO A 125 -11.85 -5.71 -11.17
CA PRO A 125 -11.27 -5.06 -10.01
C PRO A 125 -12.05 -3.83 -9.55
N ALA A 126 -11.87 -3.44 -8.29
CA ALA A 126 -12.61 -2.32 -7.71
C ALA A 126 -12.41 -0.99 -8.45
N ASN A 127 -11.19 -0.64 -8.88
CA ASN A 127 -10.93 0.61 -9.61
C ASN A 127 -11.73 0.72 -10.92
N TYR A 128 -12.03 -0.39 -11.60
CA TYR A 128 -12.90 -0.37 -12.78
C TYR A 128 -14.34 -0.04 -12.41
N TRP A 129 -14.87 -0.62 -11.34
CA TRP A 129 -16.20 -0.25 -10.86
C TRP A 129 -16.27 1.19 -10.34
N TYR A 130 -15.22 1.65 -9.66
CA TYR A 130 -15.11 3.02 -9.18
C TYR A 130 -15.04 4.03 -10.32
N SER A 131 -14.45 3.68 -11.47
CA SER A 131 -14.31 4.61 -12.60
C SER A 131 -15.66 5.09 -13.16
N LEU A 132 -16.76 4.40 -12.85
CA LEU A 132 -18.13 4.80 -13.19
C LEU A 132 -18.71 5.90 -12.27
N ILE A 133 -18.03 6.23 -11.17
CA ILE A 133 -18.45 7.34 -10.31
C ILE A 133 -18.30 8.67 -11.06
N GLN A 134 -19.17 9.62 -10.77
CA GLN A 134 -19.21 10.91 -11.46
C GLN A 134 -19.15 12.04 -10.43
N PRO A 135 -17.94 12.54 -10.07
CA PRO A 135 -17.82 13.75 -9.26
C PRO A 135 -18.44 14.96 -9.97
N PRO A 136 -18.75 16.05 -9.23
CA PRO A 136 -19.11 17.33 -9.84
C PRO A 136 -18.06 17.77 -10.86
N LEU A 137 -18.48 18.38 -11.97
CA LEU A 137 -17.60 18.81 -13.04
C LEU A 137 -16.67 19.94 -12.57
N ALA A 138 -15.48 20.05 -13.17
CA ALA A 138 -14.52 21.11 -12.84
C ALA A 138 -15.12 22.53 -12.87
N ARG A 139 -15.99 22.81 -13.84
CA ARG A 139 -16.71 24.09 -13.97
C ARG A 139 -17.70 24.42 -12.84
N GLU A 140 -17.99 23.47 -11.96
CA GLU A 140 -18.87 23.69 -10.80
C GLU A 140 -18.12 24.24 -9.59
N PHE A 141 -16.79 24.28 -9.63
CA PHE A 141 -15.95 24.84 -8.57
C PHE A 141 -15.64 26.33 -8.83
N PRO A 142 -15.45 27.15 -7.77
CA PRO A 142 -15.42 26.79 -6.35
C PRO A 142 -16.81 26.44 -5.77
N GLY A 143 -16.82 25.71 -4.66
CA GLY A 143 -18.01 25.41 -3.89
C GLY A 143 -18.67 26.67 -3.34
N THR A 144 -20.00 26.67 -3.25
CA THR A 144 -20.79 27.83 -2.80
C THR A 144 -21.66 27.52 -1.58
N GLY A 145 -21.48 26.35 -0.96
CA GLY A 145 -22.21 25.91 0.22
C GLY A 145 -23.60 25.37 -0.08
N ASP A 146 -24.31 24.99 0.99
CA ASP A 146 -25.63 24.33 0.92
C ASP A 146 -26.71 25.21 0.27
N ASP A 147 -26.63 26.54 0.43
CA ASP A 147 -27.54 27.50 -0.21
C ASP A 147 -27.22 27.78 -1.69
N GLY A 148 -26.11 27.23 -2.20
CA GLY A 148 -25.64 27.40 -3.58
C GLY A 148 -25.67 26.10 -4.38
N ASN A 149 -24.52 25.69 -4.89
CA ASN A 149 -24.33 24.45 -5.65
C ASN A 149 -24.23 23.18 -4.77
N GLY A 150 -24.36 23.32 -3.44
CA GLY A 150 -24.29 22.22 -2.48
C GLY A 150 -22.89 21.64 -2.27
N ILE A 151 -21.86 22.19 -2.92
CA ILE A 151 -20.46 21.81 -2.71
C ILE A 151 -19.91 22.68 -1.57
N ALA A 152 -19.20 22.05 -0.62
CA ALA A 152 -18.60 22.77 0.51
C ALA A 152 -17.73 23.96 0.03
N ALA A 153 -17.94 25.14 0.63
CA ALA A 153 -17.25 26.37 0.24
C ALA A 153 -15.72 26.35 0.44
N THR A 154 -15.21 25.34 1.14
CA THR A 154 -13.77 25.10 1.30
C THR A 154 -13.14 24.36 0.12
N LEU A 155 -13.93 23.89 -0.85
CA LEU A 155 -13.43 23.21 -2.05
C LEU A 155 -13.39 24.19 -3.21
N GLU A 156 -12.19 24.58 -3.59
CA GLU A 156 -11.91 25.54 -4.67
C GLU A 156 -11.69 24.84 -6.01
N HIS A 157 -11.29 23.57 -6.00
CA HIS A 157 -10.95 22.79 -7.20
C HIS A 157 -11.54 21.36 -7.17
N GLN A 158 -11.78 20.77 -8.35
CA GLN A 158 -12.33 19.40 -8.47
C GLN A 158 -11.40 18.35 -7.88
N GLU A 159 -10.09 18.56 -7.97
CA GLU A 159 -9.05 17.71 -7.43
C GLU A 159 -9.18 17.56 -5.92
N GLN A 160 -9.61 18.60 -5.20
CA GLN A 160 -9.87 18.52 -3.75
C GLN A 160 -11.11 17.65 -3.44
N TRP A 161 -12.11 17.64 -4.32
CA TRP A 161 -13.24 16.73 -4.21
C TRP A 161 -12.79 15.28 -4.43
N VAL A 162 -11.98 15.01 -5.46
CA VAL A 162 -11.42 13.68 -5.72
C VAL A 162 -10.51 13.22 -4.57
N ASP A 163 -9.72 14.13 -4.00
CA ASP A 163 -8.89 13.87 -2.84
C ASP A 163 -9.71 13.43 -1.62
N ILE A 164 -10.84 14.08 -1.33
CA ILE A 164 -11.75 13.66 -0.26
C ILE A 164 -12.33 12.27 -0.55
N GLN A 165 -12.68 11.94 -1.79
CA GLN A 165 -13.18 10.59 -2.13
C GLN A 165 -12.11 9.52 -1.84
N LYS A 166 -10.88 9.77 -2.27
CA LYS A 166 -9.79 8.81 -2.13
C LYS A 166 -9.23 8.80 -0.72
N GLN A 167 -8.65 9.89 -0.25
CA GLN A 167 -8.05 9.96 1.09
C GLN A 167 -9.08 10.00 2.24
N GLY A 168 -10.35 10.30 1.96
CA GLY A 168 -11.41 10.34 2.98
C GLY A 168 -12.27 9.08 3.08
N CYS A 169 -12.42 8.34 1.98
CA CYS A 169 -13.24 7.13 1.96
C CYS A 169 -12.40 5.90 1.58
N MET A 170 -11.60 5.97 0.51
CA MET A 170 -10.71 4.85 0.15
C MET A 170 -9.64 4.56 1.18
N LEU A 171 -9.32 5.52 2.06
CA LEU A 171 -8.44 5.30 3.20
C LEU A 171 -8.79 4.02 4.01
N CYS A 172 -10.06 3.65 4.10
CA CYS A 172 -10.53 2.48 4.86
C CYS A 172 -11.29 1.45 4.03
N HIS A 173 -11.74 1.80 2.82
CA HIS A 173 -12.66 0.99 2.03
C HIS A 173 -12.22 0.88 0.58
N GLN A 174 -12.26 -0.32 0.01
CA GLN A 174 -12.06 -0.45 -1.43
C GLN A 174 -13.32 0.01 -2.19
N LEU A 175 -13.39 1.30 -2.56
CA LEU A 175 -14.55 1.84 -3.27
C LEU A 175 -14.59 1.22 -4.67
N GLY A 176 -15.59 0.39 -4.93
CA GLY A 176 -15.71 -0.40 -6.15
C GLY A 176 -15.80 -1.89 -5.89
N ASN A 177 -15.47 -2.35 -4.68
CA ASN A 177 -15.81 -3.69 -4.24
C ASN A 177 -17.35 -3.85 -4.15
N ARG A 178 -17.87 -5.07 -4.37
CA ARG A 178 -19.31 -5.35 -4.55
C ARG A 178 -20.14 -4.80 -3.40
N ILE A 179 -19.70 -5.07 -2.16
CA ILE A 179 -20.40 -4.70 -0.94
C ILE A 179 -20.55 -3.18 -0.76
N ILE A 180 -19.67 -2.40 -1.39
CA ILE A 180 -19.69 -0.94 -1.35
C ILE A 180 -20.50 -0.35 -2.50
N ARG A 181 -20.30 -0.85 -3.73
CA ARG A 181 -20.97 -0.31 -4.92
C ARG A 181 -22.45 -0.71 -5.03
N GLU A 182 -22.85 -1.78 -4.35
CA GLU A 182 -24.24 -2.27 -4.28
C GLU A 182 -24.85 -2.04 -2.89
N ILE A 183 -26.18 -2.01 -2.82
CA ILE A 183 -26.95 -1.92 -1.56
C ILE A 183 -27.91 -3.10 -1.51
N ASP A 184 -27.52 -4.18 -0.82
CA ASP A 184 -28.37 -5.39 -0.81
C ASP A 184 -29.64 -5.24 0.05
N ASN A 185 -29.68 -4.26 0.98
CA ASN A 185 -30.81 -4.01 1.88
C ASN A 185 -31.58 -2.74 1.53
N LEU A 186 -31.67 -2.40 0.23
CA LEU A 186 -32.33 -1.19 -0.23
C LEU A 186 -33.83 -1.16 0.14
N ASP A 187 -34.46 -2.33 0.26
CA ASP A 187 -35.86 -2.51 0.67
C ASP A 187 -36.17 -1.97 2.09
N GLN A 188 -35.15 -1.70 2.89
CA GLN A 188 -35.27 -1.11 4.23
C GLN A 188 -35.29 0.43 4.23
N PHE A 189 -35.15 1.07 3.06
CA PHE A 189 -35.02 2.51 2.94
C PHE A 189 -35.95 3.09 1.86
N ASP A 190 -36.32 4.35 2.02
CA ASP A 190 -37.17 5.06 1.06
C ASP A 190 -36.48 5.34 -0.29
N SER A 191 -35.14 5.35 -0.30
CA SER A 191 -34.32 5.64 -1.49
C SER A 191 -32.87 5.18 -1.31
N THR A 192 -32.15 5.09 -2.42
CA THR A 192 -30.70 4.83 -2.44
C THR A 192 -29.92 5.91 -1.67
N LEU A 193 -30.35 7.17 -1.76
CA LEU A 193 -29.75 8.28 -1.02
C LEU A 193 -29.89 8.08 0.50
N ALA A 194 -31.10 7.72 0.97
CA ALA A 194 -31.33 7.44 2.39
C ALA A 194 -30.50 6.24 2.88
N ALA A 195 -30.35 5.20 2.05
CA ALA A 195 -29.51 4.06 2.36
C ALA A 195 -28.02 4.45 2.47
N TRP A 196 -27.50 5.30 1.58
CA TRP A 196 -26.13 5.83 1.68
C TRP A 196 -25.92 6.71 2.91
N ASP A 197 -26.90 7.57 3.22
CA ASP A 197 -26.84 8.45 4.39
C ASP A 197 -26.76 7.64 5.68
N HIS A 198 -27.56 6.57 5.78
CA HIS A 198 -27.50 5.62 6.88
C HIS A 198 -26.17 4.87 6.90
N ARG A 199 -25.68 4.42 5.74
CA ARG A 199 -24.44 3.62 5.62
C ARG A 199 -23.22 4.33 6.18
N VAL A 200 -23.05 5.62 5.90
CA VAL A 200 -21.91 6.40 6.40
C VAL A 200 -22.01 6.76 7.89
N GLN A 201 -23.04 6.29 8.59
CA GLN A 201 -23.22 6.44 10.04
C GLN A 201 -23.01 5.12 10.80
N MET A 202 -22.90 3.99 10.09
CA MET A 202 -22.85 2.66 10.71
C MET A 202 -21.51 2.35 11.40
N GLY A 203 -21.59 1.64 12.52
CA GLY A 203 -20.45 1.08 13.25
C GLY A 203 -19.55 2.11 13.94
N GLN A 204 -18.47 1.63 14.56
CA GLN A 204 -17.54 2.46 15.36
C GLN A 204 -16.85 3.58 14.57
N ARG A 205 -16.81 3.46 13.23
CA ARG A 205 -16.27 4.48 12.32
C ARG A 205 -17.32 5.46 11.80
N GLY A 206 -18.60 5.28 12.15
CA GLY A 206 -19.72 6.07 11.65
C GLY A 206 -19.55 7.58 11.82
N SER A 207 -19.04 8.05 12.97
CA SER A 207 -18.77 9.48 13.18
C SER A 207 -17.70 10.02 12.23
N GLN A 208 -16.64 9.24 11.97
CA GLN A 208 -15.56 9.62 11.06
C GLN A 208 -16.06 9.66 9.61
N MET A 209 -16.81 8.63 9.18
CA MET A 209 -17.40 8.58 7.84
C MET A 209 -18.41 9.71 7.61
N THR A 210 -19.23 10.02 8.63
CA THR A 210 -20.15 11.16 8.62
C THR A 210 -19.41 12.49 8.45
N ASN A 211 -18.31 12.69 9.18
CA ASN A 211 -17.49 13.89 9.04
C ASN A 211 -16.86 13.98 7.65
N ALA A 212 -16.39 12.85 7.08
CA ALA A 212 -15.86 12.82 5.73
C ALA A 212 -16.92 13.22 4.70
N MET A 213 -18.15 12.70 4.82
CA MET A 213 -19.27 13.05 3.94
C MET A 213 -19.62 14.55 4.03
N ASN A 214 -19.57 15.14 5.22
CA ASN A 214 -19.85 16.56 5.39
C ASN A 214 -18.82 17.47 4.69
N ARG A 215 -17.57 17.02 4.47
CA ARG A 215 -16.56 17.82 3.76
C ARG A 215 -16.86 18.03 2.28
N PHE A 216 -17.72 17.20 1.68
CA PHE A 216 -18.19 17.41 0.31
C PHE A 216 -19.24 18.53 0.22
N GLY A 217 -19.98 18.79 1.29
CA GLY A 217 -21.37 19.24 1.21
C GLY A 217 -22.28 18.02 1.14
N ARG A 218 -22.85 17.65 2.30
CA ARG A 218 -23.35 16.30 2.59
C ARG A 218 -24.31 15.77 1.51
N GLN A 219 -25.32 16.56 1.16
CA GLN A 219 -26.34 16.16 0.18
C GLN A 219 -25.72 15.94 -1.22
N ARG A 220 -24.82 16.84 -1.65
CA ARG A 220 -24.15 16.71 -2.96
C ARG A 220 -23.27 15.46 -3.02
N GLY A 221 -22.56 15.15 -1.94
CA GLY A 221 -21.76 13.92 -1.81
C GLY A 221 -22.61 12.65 -1.82
N LEU A 222 -23.68 12.61 -1.02
CA LEU A 222 -24.60 11.46 -0.97
C LEU A 222 -25.27 11.19 -2.31
N GLN A 223 -25.70 12.23 -3.02
CA GLN A 223 -26.32 12.08 -4.34
C GLN A 223 -25.36 11.40 -5.33
N MET A 224 -24.08 11.79 -5.34
CA MET A 224 -23.08 11.17 -6.22
C MET A 224 -22.95 9.66 -6.00
N PHE A 225 -22.86 9.22 -4.74
CA PHE A 225 -22.74 7.78 -4.41
C PHE A 225 -24.03 7.02 -4.68
N ALA A 226 -25.19 7.63 -4.39
CA ALA A 226 -26.50 7.07 -4.71
C ALA A 226 -26.68 6.86 -6.22
N ASP A 227 -26.42 7.90 -7.03
CA ASP A 227 -26.50 7.84 -8.49
C ASP A 227 -25.57 6.77 -9.06
N TRP A 228 -24.35 6.65 -8.52
CA TRP A 228 -23.39 5.62 -8.94
C TRP A 228 -23.93 4.21 -8.68
N SER A 229 -24.50 3.97 -7.51
CA SER A 229 -25.07 2.67 -7.15
C SER A 229 -26.32 2.33 -7.99
N GLU A 230 -27.18 3.32 -8.25
CA GLU A 230 -28.38 3.17 -9.09
C GLU A 230 -28.03 2.86 -10.55
N ARG A 231 -27.01 3.52 -11.10
CA ARG A 231 -26.52 3.23 -12.47
C ARG A 231 -26.02 1.80 -12.58
N ILE A 232 -25.22 1.33 -11.60
CA ILE A 232 -24.73 -0.05 -11.56
C ILE A 232 -25.89 -1.03 -11.45
N ALA A 233 -26.84 -0.81 -10.52
CA ALA A 233 -28.03 -1.64 -10.37
C ALA A 233 -28.91 -1.67 -11.64
N SER A 234 -28.86 -0.61 -12.46
CA SER A 234 -29.55 -0.50 -13.74
C SER A 234 -28.78 -1.14 -14.92
N GLY A 235 -27.64 -1.78 -14.66
CA GLY A 235 -26.86 -2.53 -15.65
C GLY A 235 -25.66 -1.78 -16.24
N ALA A 236 -25.22 -0.65 -15.65
CA ALA A 236 -23.98 0.00 -16.04
C ALA A 236 -22.79 -0.90 -15.67
N VAL A 237 -21.88 -1.11 -16.63
CA VAL A 237 -20.66 -1.90 -16.47
C VAL A 237 -19.46 -1.09 -16.95
N PRO A 238 -18.28 -1.24 -16.30
CA PRO A 238 -17.08 -0.57 -16.75
C PRO A 238 -16.46 -1.29 -17.96
N SER A 239 -15.46 -0.66 -18.58
CA SER A 239 -14.67 -1.29 -19.65
C SER A 239 -13.98 -2.55 -19.14
N ALA A 240 -13.84 -3.55 -20.01
CA ALA A 240 -13.11 -4.77 -19.66
C ALA A 240 -11.64 -4.46 -19.34
N PRO A 241 -11.13 -4.86 -18.15
CA PRO A 241 -9.70 -4.82 -17.86
C PRO A 241 -8.92 -5.78 -18.77
N PRO A 242 -7.64 -5.48 -19.05
CA PRO A 242 -6.77 -6.43 -19.75
C PRO A 242 -6.52 -7.66 -18.87
N ARG A 243 -6.45 -8.83 -19.50
CA ARG A 243 -5.92 -10.05 -18.87
C ARG A 243 -4.40 -9.95 -18.73
N PRO A 244 -3.79 -10.63 -17.74
CA PRO A 244 -2.34 -10.76 -17.62
C PRO A 244 -1.66 -11.20 -18.92
N GLN A 245 -0.64 -10.45 -19.31
CA GLN A 245 0.12 -10.66 -20.54
C GLN A 245 1.63 -10.61 -20.28
N GLY A 246 2.40 -11.20 -21.20
CA GLY A 246 3.87 -11.20 -21.10
C GLY A 246 4.36 -11.69 -19.74
N ILE A 247 5.21 -10.89 -19.10
CA ILE A 247 5.82 -11.21 -17.80
C ILE A 247 4.80 -11.28 -16.64
N GLU A 248 3.64 -10.64 -16.74
CA GLU A 248 2.59 -10.70 -15.70
C GLU A 248 2.08 -12.13 -15.50
N ARG A 249 2.23 -13.01 -16.51
CA ARG A 249 1.85 -14.43 -16.41
C ARG A 249 2.81 -15.26 -15.58
N ASN A 250 3.97 -14.70 -15.27
CA ASN A 250 5.01 -15.37 -14.50
C ASN A 250 4.80 -15.22 -13.00
N VAL A 251 3.79 -14.48 -12.55
CA VAL A 251 3.53 -14.33 -11.12
C VAL A 251 3.01 -15.65 -10.51
N VAL A 252 3.53 -15.98 -9.34
CA VAL A 252 2.98 -17.01 -8.44
C VAL A 252 2.56 -16.29 -7.16
N ILE A 253 1.31 -16.46 -6.77
CA ILE A 253 0.72 -15.79 -5.61
C ILE A 253 0.32 -16.85 -4.60
N SER A 254 0.85 -16.75 -3.37
CA SER A 254 0.44 -17.61 -2.25
C SER A 254 -0.15 -16.73 -1.16
N MET A 255 -1.31 -17.08 -0.62
CA MET A 255 -1.99 -16.33 0.43
C MET A 255 -2.31 -17.25 1.60
N TRP A 256 -2.04 -16.76 2.81
CA TRP A 256 -2.50 -17.36 4.05
C TRP A 256 -3.45 -16.42 4.75
N GLU A 257 -4.53 -16.95 5.31
CA GLU A 257 -5.30 -16.18 6.30
C GLU A 257 -4.46 -15.96 7.56
N TRP A 258 -4.75 -14.90 8.30
CA TRP A 258 -4.19 -14.66 9.64
C TRP A 258 -5.15 -13.79 10.45
N GLY A 259 -4.99 -13.75 11.78
CA GLY A 259 -5.93 -13.05 12.67
C GLY A 259 -7.35 -13.66 12.67
N THR A 260 -8.33 -12.80 12.90
CA THR A 260 -9.77 -13.10 13.06
C THR A 260 -10.63 -12.30 12.09
N GLU A 261 -11.93 -12.59 12.02
CA GLU A 261 -12.86 -11.94 11.07
C GLU A 261 -13.10 -10.44 11.33
N ILE A 262 -12.69 -9.96 12.50
CA ILE A 262 -12.78 -8.56 12.91
C ILE A 262 -11.42 -7.88 12.92
N ASP A 263 -10.32 -8.56 12.62
CA ASP A 263 -9.00 -7.95 12.74
C ASP A 263 -8.68 -7.05 11.55
N TYR A 264 -8.07 -5.91 11.87
CA TYR A 264 -7.55 -4.96 10.91
C TYR A 264 -6.01 -5.03 10.95
N VAL A 265 -5.44 -5.98 10.20
CA VAL A 265 -4.00 -6.18 10.06
C VAL A 265 -3.55 -5.54 8.75
N HIS A 266 -2.89 -4.39 8.83
CA HIS A 266 -2.78 -3.51 7.66
C HIS A 266 -1.37 -3.16 7.24
N ASP A 267 -0.38 -3.45 8.08
CA ASP A 267 1.03 -3.38 7.73
C ASP A 267 1.69 -4.70 8.13
N GLU A 268 2.79 -5.02 7.46
CA GLU A 268 3.60 -6.20 7.66
C GLU A 268 5.10 -5.92 7.50
N ILE A 269 5.91 -6.83 8.03
CA ILE A 269 7.35 -6.87 7.81
C ILE A 269 7.84 -8.31 7.68
N ALA A 270 8.71 -8.54 6.70
CA ALA A 270 9.35 -9.82 6.43
C ALA A 270 10.84 -9.80 6.79
N THR A 271 11.52 -8.66 6.65
CA THR A 271 12.99 -8.55 6.84
C THR A 271 13.43 -7.12 7.17
N ASP A 272 14.73 -6.95 7.45
CA ASP A 272 15.35 -5.62 7.51
C ASP A 272 15.56 -5.11 6.08
N LYS A 273 14.96 -3.96 5.74
CA LYS A 273 15.04 -3.37 4.39
C LYS A 273 16.48 -3.16 3.91
N ARG A 274 17.42 -2.92 4.82
CA ARG A 274 18.85 -2.68 4.51
C ARG A 274 19.59 -3.97 4.15
N ASN A 275 19.04 -5.13 4.53
CA ASN A 275 19.57 -6.44 4.19
C ASN A 275 18.44 -7.47 4.09
N PRO A 276 17.96 -7.78 2.88
CA PRO A 276 16.74 -8.59 2.68
C PRO A 276 16.92 -10.07 3.02
N GLN A 277 18.11 -10.49 3.47
CA GLN A 277 18.39 -11.87 3.93
C GLN A 277 18.18 -12.05 5.45
N VAL A 278 17.93 -10.97 6.19
CA VAL A 278 17.56 -11.08 7.60
C VAL A 278 16.22 -11.83 7.69
N ASN A 279 16.06 -12.67 8.73
CA ASN A 279 14.85 -13.46 8.94
C ASN A 279 14.49 -14.41 7.77
N ALA A 280 15.49 -14.87 7.02
CA ALA A 280 15.31 -15.90 5.98
C ALA A 280 14.57 -17.13 6.53
N ASN A 281 13.53 -17.55 5.82
CA ASN A 281 12.57 -18.62 6.17
C ASN A 281 11.83 -18.42 7.51
N GLY A 282 11.98 -17.25 8.15
CA GLY A 282 11.34 -16.94 9.42
C GLY A 282 9.89 -16.49 9.27
N PRO A 283 9.23 -16.19 10.39
CA PRO A 283 7.86 -15.69 10.38
C PRO A 283 7.74 -14.33 9.69
N ILE A 284 6.56 -14.06 9.14
CA ILE A 284 6.12 -12.74 8.71
C ILE A 284 5.32 -12.13 9.85
N TYR A 285 5.57 -10.87 10.16
CA TYR A 285 4.94 -10.16 11.27
C TYR A 285 4.02 -9.07 10.73
N GLY A 286 2.84 -8.93 11.32
CA GLY A 286 1.90 -7.86 11.02
C GLY A 286 1.35 -7.26 12.31
N VAL A 287 0.84 -6.03 12.24
CA VAL A 287 0.24 -5.36 13.40
C VAL A 287 -1.26 -5.23 13.24
N ASN A 288 -1.99 -5.76 14.22
CA ASN A 288 -3.43 -5.63 14.32
C ASN A 288 -3.76 -4.36 15.09
N ILE A 289 -4.02 -3.29 14.35
CA ILE A 289 -4.24 -1.96 14.91
C ILE A 289 -5.55 -1.86 15.68
N SER A 290 -6.53 -2.71 15.40
CA SER A 290 -7.87 -2.61 15.97
C SER A 290 -8.07 -3.34 17.29
N ASN A 291 -7.16 -4.24 17.67
CA ASN A 291 -7.28 -5.08 18.88
C ASN A 291 -5.97 -5.22 19.68
N ASP A 292 -4.97 -4.38 19.41
CA ASP A 292 -3.61 -4.39 20.02
C ASP A 292 -2.85 -5.72 19.93
N GLU A 293 -2.68 -6.26 18.74
CA GLU A 293 -1.95 -7.52 18.58
C GLU A 293 -0.80 -7.41 17.57
N LEU A 294 0.26 -8.17 17.84
CA LEU A 294 1.25 -8.56 16.86
C LEU A 294 0.79 -9.90 16.27
N THR A 295 0.37 -9.87 15.01
CA THR A 295 0.03 -11.04 14.21
C THR A 295 1.28 -11.63 13.59
N MET A 296 1.39 -12.96 13.55
CA MET A 296 2.54 -13.67 13.03
C MET A 296 2.08 -14.84 12.17
N LEU A 297 2.67 -14.99 10.99
CA LEU A 297 2.55 -16.19 10.17
C LEU A 297 3.92 -16.85 10.03
N ASP A 298 4.03 -18.13 10.36
CA ASP A 298 5.14 -18.95 9.89
C ASP A 298 4.76 -19.62 8.56
N PRO A 299 5.34 -19.19 7.41
CA PRO A 299 4.98 -19.73 6.11
C PRO A 299 5.47 -21.17 5.90
N THR A 300 6.42 -21.66 6.71
CA THR A 300 6.96 -23.02 6.64
C THR A 300 6.03 -24.03 7.33
N THR A 301 5.45 -23.64 8.46
CA THR A 301 4.51 -24.49 9.21
C THR A 301 3.04 -24.17 8.91
N HIS A 302 2.78 -23.08 8.19
CA HIS A 302 1.46 -22.53 7.87
C HIS A 302 0.62 -22.16 9.11
N LEU A 303 1.29 -21.86 10.22
CA LEU A 303 0.66 -21.49 11.48
C LEU A 303 0.59 -19.97 11.62
N ALA A 304 -0.61 -19.45 11.85
CA ALA A 304 -0.85 -18.06 12.24
C ALA A 304 -1.14 -17.93 13.74
N THR A 305 -0.55 -16.93 14.40
CA THR A 305 -0.75 -16.64 15.84
C THR A 305 -0.80 -15.14 16.10
N ASN A 306 -1.45 -14.73 17.20
CA ASN A 306 -1.51 -13.35 17.66
C ASN A 306 -0.92 -13.23 19.07
N LEU A 307 -0.19 -12.15 19.33
CA LEU A 307 0.34 -11.79 20.65
C LEU A 307 -0.19 -10.42 21.05
N LYS A 308 -0.75 -10.30 22.25
CA LYS A 308 -1.20 -9.00 22.77
C LYS A 308 -0.01 -8.06 23.00
N VAL A 309 -0.06 -6.87 22.41
CA VAL A 309 0.91 -5.80 22.64
C VAL A 309 0.60 -5.14 24.00
N PRO A 310 1.57 -5.05 24.93
CA PRO A 310 1.33 -4.57 26.29
C PRO A 310 1.34 -3.04 26.40
N LEU A 311 0.80 -2.55 27.52
CA LEU A 311 0.91 -1.16 27.99
C LEU A 311 1.73 -1.12 29.29
N ARG A 312 2.40 0.02 29.59
CA ARG A 312 3.05 0.25 30.89
C ARG A 312 2.04 0.63 31.99
N VAL A 313 0.83 1.01 31.61
CA VAL A 313 -0.24 1.51 32.48
C VAL A 313 -1.53 0.72 32.26
N ASP A 314 -2.53 0.97 33.11
CA ASP A 314 -3.86 0.40 32.94
C ASP A 314 -4.47 0.81 31.58
N PRO A 315 -4.87 -0.14 30.72
CA PRO A 315 -5.48 0.14 29.42
C PRO A 315 -6.67 1.09 29.47
N ALA A 316 -7.47 1.08 30.55
CA ALA A 316 -8.62 1.98 30.70
C ALA A 316 -8.24 3.47 30.79
N THR A 317 -6.96 3.77 31.03
CA THR A 317 -6.44 5.15 31.13
C THR A 317 -5.90 5.69 29.80
N VAL A 318 -5.80 4.84 28.78
CA VAL A 318 -5.26 5.17 27.46
C VAL A 318 -6.41 5.18 26.44
N PRO A 319 -6.67 6.31 25.76
CA PRO A 319 -7.69 6.33 24.73
C PRO A 319 -7.20 5.59 23.48
N GLY A 320 -8.00 4.65 22.97
CA GLY A 320 -7.77 4.02 21.69
C GLY A 320 -8.03 4.95 20.49
N MET A 321 -7.65 4.51 19.29
CA MET A 321 -7.94 5.26 18.07
C MET A 321 -9.38 5.05 17.60
N ILE A 322 -9.96 3.89 17.89
CA ILE A 322 -11.32 3.55 17.53
C ILE A 322 -12.27 3.94 18.66
N ALA A 323 -13.32 4.66 18.32
CA ALA A 323 -14.32 5.09 19.29
C ALA A 323 -14.99 3.89 19.95
N GLN A 324 -15.13 3.94 21.28
CA GLN A 324 -15.95 3.00 22.07
C GLN A 324 -17.43 3.40 22.04
N SER A 325 -17.91 3.77 20.87
CA SER A 325 -19.30 4.14 20.57
C SER A 325 -19.55 4.05 19.06
N MET A 326 -20.82 4.00 18.66
CA MET A 326 -21.23 4.08 17.26
C MET A 326 -22.52 4.89 17.12
N PRO A 327 -22.66 5.75 16.10
CA PRO A 327 -23.89 6.52 15.89
C PRO A 327 -25.08 5.63 15.50
N VAL A 328 -24.82 4.63 14.66
CA VAL A 328 -25.79 3.66 14.16
C VAL A 328 -25.18 2.27 14.28
N PRO A 329 -25.97 1.24 14.68
CA PRO A 329 -25.48 -0.14 14.77
C PRO A 329 -24.84 -0.64 13.48
N SER A 330 -23.90 -1.58 13.61
CA SER A 330 -23.31 -2.27 12.46
C SER A 330 -24.35 -3.15 11.77
N ARG A 331 -24.35 -3.16 10.43
CA ARG A 331 -25.15 -4.13 9.64
C ARG A 331 -24.76 -5.58 9.92
N PHE A 332 -23.49 -5.82 10.25
CA PHE A 332 -22.92 -7.17 10.38
C PHE A 332 -22.88 -7.65 11.83
N PHE A 333 -22.68 -6.74 12.78
CA PHE A 333 -22.46 -7.07 14.20
C PHE A 333 -23.49 -6.41 15.14
N GLY A 334 -24.48 -5.69 14.62
CA GLY A 334 -25.49 -5.02 15.43
C GLY A 334 -24.88 -4.00 16.41
N ASP A 335 -25.26 -4.12 17.69
CA ASP A 335 -24.83 -3.23 18.77
C ASP A 335 -23.46 -3.61 19.38
N GLU A 336 -22.78 -4.63 18.86
CA GLU A 336 -21.46 -5.04 19.35
C GLU A 336 -20.34 -4.08 18.91
N LEU A 337 -19.56 -3.60 19.88
CA LEU A 337 -18.33 -2.84 19.65
C LEU A 337 -17.16 -3.83 19.53
N ILE A 338 -16.82 -4.20 18.30
CA ILE A 338 -15.84 -5.26 18.00
C ILE A 338 -14.38 -4.83 18.15
N TRP A 339 -14.10 -3.53 18.18
CA TRP A 339 -12.73 -3.01 18.22
C TRP A 339 -12.45 -2.25 19.50
N ASN A 340 -11.30 -2.53 20.12
CA ASN A 340 -10.81 -1.82 21.30
C ASN A 340 -9.28 -1.84 21.33
N ASP A 341 -8.70 -0.67 21.07
CA ASP A 341 -7.30 -0.52 20.66
C ASP A 341 -6.52 0.55 21.44
N PRO A 342 -6.43 0.49 22.79
CA PRO A 342 -5.67 1.47 23.56
C PRO A 342 -4.17 1.50 23.22
N ALA A 343 -3.54 0.38 22.81
CA ALA A 343 -2.13 0.35 22.43
C ALA A 343 -1.92 0.71 20.96
N ASN A 344 -2.86 0.32 20.09
CA ASN A 344 -2.91 0.69 18.68
C ASN A 344 -1.54 0.53 17.96
N PRO A 345 -1.03 -0.70 17.79
CA PRO A 345 0.25 -0.93 17.14
C PRO A 345 0.18 -0.61 15.64
N HIS A 346 1.24 -0.04 15.08
CA HIS A 346 1.29 0.41 13.69
C HIS A 346 2.70 0.27 13.09
N ASN A 347 2.77 -0.01 11.78
CA ASN A 347 3.97 -0.01 10.93
C ASN A 347 5.12 -0.82 11.54
N PRO A 348 5.09 -2.16 11.49
CA PRO A 348 6.20 -2.95 11.97
C PRO A 348 7.41 -2.77 11.02
N MET A 349 8.61 -2.72 11.59
CA MET A 349 9.89 -2.75 10.89
C MET A 349 10.82 -3.72 11.59
N MET A 350 11.78 -4.27 10.87
CA MET A 350 12.73 -5.23 11.42
C MET A 350 14.13 -4.65 11.37
N ASP A 351 14.87 -4.89 12.45
CA ASP A 351 16.27 -4.50 12.52
C ASP A 351 17.22 -5.64 12.13
N GLN A 352 18.51 -5.34 12.08
CA GLN A 352 19.59 -6.25 11.70
C GLN A 352 19.74 -7.45 12.65
N LYS A 353 19.11 -7.42 13.82
CA LYS A 353 19.09 -8.50 14.82
C LYS A 353 17.82 -9.36 14.71
N GLY A 354 16.89 -9.02 13.80
CA GLY A 354 15.62 -9.69 13.64
C GLY A 354 14.57 -9.29 14.69
N ARG A 355 14.77 -8.18 15.41
CA ARG A 355 13.76 -7.64 16.32
C ARG A 355 12.69 -6.89 15.52
N VAL A 356 11.44 -7.05 15.92
CA VAL A 356 10.28 -6.47 15.24
C VAL A 356 9.86 -5.20 15.99
N TRP A 357 10.34 -4.06 15.52
CA TRP A 357 9.99 -2.73 16.01
C TRP A 357 8.62 -2.32 15.45
N MET A 358 7.86 -1.55 16.22
CA MET A 358 6.56 -1.01 15.85
C MET A 358 6.31 0.29 16.62
N THR A 359 5.43 1.15 16.12
CA THR A 359 4.89 2.23 16.96
C THR A 359 3.69 1.71 17.74
N SER A 360 3.62 2.02 19.03
CA SER A 360 2.47 1.67 19.87
C SER A 360 2.40 2.61 21.07
N ALA A 361 1.20 2.95 21.52
CA ALA A 361 1.02 3.64 22.78
C ALA A 361 1.47 2.72 23.93
N ILE A 362 2.15 3.30 24.91
CA ILE A 362 2.57 2.59 26.13
C ILE A 362 1.98 3.25 27.39
N ARG A 363 1.51 4.49 27.24
CA ARG A 363 0.95 5.39 28.26
C ARG A 363 -0.01 6.39 27.60
N ASN A 364 -0.67 7.22 28.41
CA ASN A 364 -1.47 8.34 27.92
C ASN A 364 -0.58 9.50 27.40
N ARG A 365 -1.21 10.48 26.75
CA ARG A 365 -0.57 11.51 25.93
C ARG A 365 0.40 12.45 26.65
N ALA A 366 0.25 12.62 27.95
CA ALA A 366 1.06 13.57 28.71
C ALA A 366 2.51 13.07 28.81
N ASN A 367 3.47 13.87 28.35
CA ASN A 367 4.88 13.50 28.42
C ASN A 367 5.46 13.57 29.84
N PRO A 368 6.56 12.86 30.11
CA PRO A 368 7.39 13.06 31.29
C PRO A 368 7.96 14.48 31.39
N ASP A 369 8.33 14.90 32.60
CA ASP A 369 8.87 16.25 32.84
C ASP A 369 10.19 16.52 32.11
N TYR A 370 10.99 15.49 31.82
CA TYR A 370 12.25 15.63 31.08
C TYR A 370 12.06 15.97 29.58
N CYS A 371 10.84 15.88 29.06
CA CYS A 371 10.50 16.30 27.69
C CYS A 371 10.00 17.75 27.62
N ARG A 372 9.75 18.38 28.77
CA ARG A 372 9.02 19.65 28.88
C ARG A 372 9.95 20.82 29.19
N GLU A 373 9.38 22.02 29.08
CA GLU A 373 10.06 23.25 29.46
C GLU A 373 10.54 23.18 30.92
N GLY A 374 11.77 23.62 31.16
CA GLY A 374 12.43 23.56 32.47
C GLY A 374 13.28 22.31 32.73
N SER A 375 13.31 21.36 31.79
CA SER A 375 14.22 20.20 31.84
C SER A 375 15.69 20.56 31.55
N ASP A 376 16.61 19.69 31.97
CA ASP A 376 18.02 19.66 31.60
C ASP A 376 18.30 18.92 30.27
N ASN A 377 17.30 18.31 29.64
CA ASN A 377 17.41 17.71 28.32
C ASN A 377 17.61 18.79 27.25
N ALA A 378 18.72 18.71 26.49
CA ALA A 378 19.09 19.70 25.47
C ALA A 378 17.99 19.88 24.40
N PHE A 379 17.35 18.79 23.96
CA PHE A 379 16.25 18.85 23.01
C PHE A 379 15.01 19.53 23.59
N ALA A 380 14.69 19.30 24.86
CA ALA A 380 13.57 19.97 25.54
C ALA A 380 13.85 21.45 25.81
N GLN A 381 15.11 21.82 26.08
CA GLN A 381 15.53 23.21 26.19
C GLN A 381 15.40 23.96 24.85
N TYR A 382 15.63 23.26 23.74
CA TYR A 382 15.47 23.82 22.41
C TYR A 382 14.01 23.85 21.97
N PHE A 383 13.27 22.74 22.06
CA PHE A 383 11.88 22.67 21.63
C PHE A 383 11.11 21.70 22.54
N PRO A 384 10.48 22.20 23.62
CA PRO A 384 9.80 21.36 24.59
C PRO A 384 8.52 20.74 24.03
N LEU A 385 8.21 19.51 24.46
CA LEU A 385 7.05 18.74 24.01
C LEU A 385 6.19 18.34 25.22
N ASP A 386 5.01 18.95 25.33
CA ASP A 386 4.07 18.67 26.43
C ASP A 386 3.41 17.30 26.34
N ASN A 387 3.27 16.78 25.11
CA ASN A 387 2.55 15.57 24.80
C ASN A 387 3.16 14.78 23.64
N GLY A 388 2.94 13.47 23.68
CA GLY A 388 3.28 12.47 22.66
C GLY A 388 2.31 11.29 22.79
N PHE A 389 1.93 10.62 21.70
CA PHE A 389 0.95 9.52 21.75
C PHE A 389 1.60 8.14 21.70
N ARG A 390 1.74 7.54 20.51
CA ARG A 390 2.52 6.31 20.38
C ARG A 390 3.98 6.59 20.66
N SER A 391 4.65 5.58 21.23
CA SER A 391 6.09 5.49 21.42
C SER A 391 6.66 4.36 20.56
N ALA A 392 7.89 3.93 20.84
CA ALA A 392 8.50 2.78 20.16
C ALA A 392 8.34 1.52 21.02
N VAL A 393 8.00 0.39 20.39
CA VAL A 393 7.94 -0.92 21.02
C VAL A 393 8.63 -1.91 20.09
N TYR A 394 9.40 -2.86 20.62
CA TYR A 394 9.85 -3.98 19.80
C TYR A 394 9.55 -5.31 20.47
N TYR A 395 9.24 -6.30 19.64
CA TYR A 395 9.20 -7.70 20.02
C TYR A 395 10.54 -8.34 19.66
N ASP A 396 11.14 -9.05 20.62
CA ASP A 396 12.38 -9.80 20.46
C ASP A 396 12.05 -11.31 20.30
N PRO A 397 12.03 -11.87 19.08
CA PRO A 397 11.58 -13.24 18.86
C PRO A 397 12.37 -14.31 19.63
N PRO A 398 13.72 -14.26 19.72
CA PRO A 398 14.50 -15.17 20.56
C PRO A 398 14.07 -15.24 22.02
N THR A 399 13.71 -14.11 22.64
CA THR A 399 13.32 -14.07 24.07
C THR A 399 11.81 -14.03 24.30
N GLN A 400 11.02 -13.84 23.24
CA GLN A 400 9.57 -13.69 23.23
C GLN A 400 9.08 -12.56 24.14
N LYS A 401 9.80 -11.44 24.16
CA LYS A 401 9.48 -10.28 25.02
C LYS A 401 9.19 -9.03 24.20
N PHE A 402 8.22 -8.28 24.67
CA PHE A 402 8.04 -6.88 24.26
C PHE A 402 8.90 -5.97 25.13
N VAL A 403 9.63 -5.07 24.49
CA VAL A 403 10.35 -3.96 25.10
C VAL A 403 9.71 -2.68 24.63
N MET A 404 9.33 -1.83 25.58
CA MET A 404 8.71 -0.54 25.34
C MET A 404 9.77 0.53 25.58
N VAL A 405 9.97 1.45 24.64
CA VAL A 405 10.90 2.60 24.74
C VAL A 405 10.07 3.87 24.70
N ASP A 406 10.06 4.63 25.80
CA ASP A 406 9.27 5.86 25.92
C ASP A 406 9.92 7.02 25.15
N THR A 407 9.16 7.64 24.26
CA THR A 407 9.60 8.77 23.43
C THR A 407 8.94 10.07 23.88
N CYS A 408 9.68 11.18 23.81
CA CYS A 408 9.17 12.53 24.04
C CYS A 408 8.30 13.03 22.89
N PHE A 409 8.44 12.46 21.69
CA PHE A 409 7.64 12.78 20.51
C PHE A 409 6.63 11.68 20.23
N GLY A 410 5.52 12.02 19.57
CA GLY A 410 4.60 11.01 19.03
C GLY A 410 5.21 10.29 17.83
N THR A 411 4.84 9.02 17.65
CA THR A 411 5.33 8.19 16.54
C THR A 411 4.18 7.71 15.63
N HIS A 412 4.49 7.43 14.35
CA HIS A 412 3.53 6.86 13.38
C HIS A 412 4.16 5.77 12.50
N HIS A 413 4.89 6.11 11.43
CA HIS A 413 5.76 5.17 10.72
C HIS A 413 7.19 5.28 11.28
N LEU A 414 7.96 4.21 11.16
CA LEU A 414 9.37 4.15 11.50
C LEU A 414 10.18 3.60 10.32
N GLN A 415 11.44 4.02 10.20
CA GLN A 415 12.41 3.44 9.27
C GLN A 415 13.81 3.49 9.86
N PHE A 416 14.60 2.45 9.60
CA PHE A 416 16.01 2.42 9.96
C PHE A 416 16.85 3.17 8.92
N ALA A 417 17.82 3.96 9.39
CA ALA A 417 18.87 4.52 8.56
C ALA A 417 20.04 3.54 8.37
N GLU A 418 20.84 3.80 7.35
CA GLU A 418 22.11 3.13 7.07
C GLU A 418 23.27 3.96 7.62
N ASP A 419 23.31 4.12 8.94
CA ASP A 419 24.32 4.92 9.64
C ASP A 419 25.09 4.10 10.70
N GLU A 420 26.07 4.72 11.34
CA GLU A 420 26.87 4.07 12.37
C GLU A 420 26.10 3.73 13.64
N ASN A 421 24.89 4.25 13.85
CA ASN A 421 24.11 4.12 15.08
C ASN A 421 22.88 3.20 14.92
N ASP A 422 22.63 2.70 13.71
CA ASP A 422 21.37 2.03 13.36
C ASP A 422 20.18 2.91 13.77
N THR A 423 20.23 4.21 13.44
CA THR A 423 19.23 5.20 13.88
C THR A 423 17.85 4.82 13.36
N LEU A 424 16.87 4.87 14.25
CA LEU A 424 15.46 4.62 13.94
C LEU A 424 14.71 5.95 13.90
N TYR A 425 14.35 6.41 12.70
CA TYR A 425 13.59 7.65 12.49
C TYR A 425 12.09 7.41 12.53
N PHE A 426 11.33 8.43 12.97
CA PHE A 426 9.88 8.36 13.11
C PHE A 426 9.16 9.53 12.44
N SER A 427 8.06 9.22 11.76
CA SER A 427 6.98 10.19 11.47
C SER A 427 6.00 10.27 12.65
N GLY A 428 4.97 11.12 12.56
CA GLY A 428 3.92 11.24 13.58
C GLY A 428 4.19 12.24 14.71
N GLY A 429 5.38 12.83 14.75
CA GLY A 429 5.76 13.85 15.76
C GLY A 429 5.02 15.19 15.60
N GLY A 430 4.36 15.39 14.45
CA GLY A 430 3.57 16.57 14.14
C GLY A 430 4.43 17.82 13.93
N GLN A 431 4.98 18.35 15.03
CA GLN A 431 5.83 19.54 15.04
C GLN A 431 7.33 19.24 14.91
N VAL A 432 7.70 17.98 15.10
CA VAL A 432 9.09 17.52 15.12
C VAL A 432 9.24 16.23 14.31
N VAL A 433 10.47 15.96 13.92
CA VAL A 433 10.93 14.63 13.51
C VAL A 433 11.80 14.10 14.64
N GLY A 434 11.49 12.90 15.11
CA GLY A 434 12.20 12.26 16.22
C GLY A 434 12.89 10.98 15.78
N TRP A 435 13.91 10.58 16.54
CA TRP A 435 14.66 9.35 16.30
C TRP A 435 15.14 8.70 17.60
N ILE A 436 15.56 7.44 17.47
CA ILE A 436 16.24 6.67 18.53
C ILE A 436 17.58 6.17 17.97
N ASP A 437 18.66 6.44 18.69
CA ASP A 437 19.95 5.74 18.54
C ASP A 437 19.80 4.35 19.15
N THR A 438 19.61 3.34 18.30
CA THR A 438 19.30 1.99 18.79
C THR A 438 20.52 1.28 19.36
N LYS A 439 21.74 1.61 18.92
CA LYS A 439 22.97 1.09 19.51
C LYS A 439 23.18 1.63 20.92
N LEU A 440 23.04 2.94 21.12
CA LEU A 440 23.16 3.54 22.45
C LEU A 440 22.10 2.98 23.41
N TYR A 441 20.88 2.76 22.91
CA TYR A 441 19.84 2.12 23.71
C TYR A 441 20.21 0.68 24.09
N ASP A 442 20.73 -0.11 23.13
CA ASP A 442 21.15 -1.48 23.39
C ASP A 442 22.31 -1.58 24.39
N GLU A 443 23.22 -0.60 24.38
CA GLU A 443 24.35 -0.53 25.29
C GLU A 443 23.96 -0.11 26.72
N THR A 444 23.00 0.82 26.84
CA THR A 444 22.74 1.51 28.12
C THR A 444 21.38 1.18 28.74
N GLY A 445 20.39 0.82 27.93
CA GLY A 445 18.98 0.74 28.30
C GLY A 445 18.36 2.10 28.66
N ASP A 446 19.05 3.22 28.41
CA ASP A 446 18.60 4.56 28.81
C ASP A 446 17.80 5.21 27.67
N GLU A 447 16.46 5.14 27.78
CA GLU A 447 15.54 5.70 26.78
C GLU A 447 15.63 7.22 26.65
N ARG A 448 15.93 7.99 27.72
CA ARG A 448 16.04 9.46 27.63
C ARG A 448 17.33 9.88 26.91
N ALA A 449 18.41 9.12 27.06
CA ALA A 449 19.71 9.44 26.48
C ALA A 449 19.80 9.03 25.02
N SER A 450 19.04 8.01 24.62
CA SER A 450 19.11 7.40 23.29
C SER A 450 18.16 8.04 22.27
N GLN A 451 17.49 9.15 22.58
CA GLN A 451 16.51 9.77 21.70
C GLN A 451 16.83 11.23 21.42
N GLY A 452 16.45 11.71 20.24
CA GLY A 452 16.56 13.10 19.83
C GLY A 452 15.37 13.53 18.96
N TRP A 453 15.15 14.84 18.85
CA TRP A 453 14.13 15.38 17.95
C TRP A 453 14.46 16.79 17.47
N CYS A 454 14.00 17.11 16.26
CA CYS A 454 14.17 18.43 15.67
C CYS A 454 12.84 19.04 15.22
N PRO A 455 12.57 20.32 15.53
CA PRO A 455 11.48 21.04 14.89
C PRO A 455 11.78 21.22 13.40
N THR A 456 10.74 21.28 12.57
CA THR A 456 10.92 21.50 11.13
C THR A 456 11.01 23.00 10.81
N VAL A 457 12.21 23.47 10.47
CA VAL A 457 12.51 24.90 10.24
C VAL A 457 13.26 25.07 8.92
N ILE A 458 12.77 25.98 8.09
CA ILE A 458 13.31 26.30 6.77
C ILE A 458 14.17 27.55 6.89
N ASP A 459 15.37 27.53 6.32
CA ASP A 459 16.27 28.69 6.16
C ASP A 459 15.66 29.68 5.16
N THR A 460 14.60 30.37 5.57
CA THR A 460 13.92 31.34 4.70
C THR A 460 14.64 32.68 4.64
N ASN A 461 15.57 32.95 5.57
CA ASN A 461 16.38 34.16 5.54
C ASN A 461 17.56 34.03 4.55
N GLY A 462 18.00 32.80 4.25
CA GLY A 462 18.99 32.46 3.22
C GLY A 462 20.46 32.56 3.66
N ASP A 463 20.74 32.64 4.97
CA ASP A 463 22.10 32.77 5.50
C ASP A 463 22.84 31.43 5.70
N GLY A 464 22.16 30.31 5.41
CA GLY A 464 22.70 28.96 5.51
C GLY A 464 22.64 28.36 6.90
N ARG A 465 21.93 28.97 7.87
CA ARG A 465 21.85 28.50 9.26
C ARG A 465 20.47 28.71 9.85
N ILE A 466 20.00 27.73 10.62
CA ILE A 466 18.78 27.89 11.41
C ILE A 466 19.07 28.63 12.70
N THR A 467 18.47 29.82 12.88
CA THR A 467 18.72 30.71 14.02
C THR A 467 17.42 31.21 14.67
N LYS A 468 17.32 31.07 16.00
CA LYS A 468 16.18 31.58 16.76
C LYS A 468 16.28 33.09 16.99
N PRO A 469 15.15 33.81 17.09
CA PRO A 469 13.77 33.33 16.95
C PRO A 469 13.37 33.09 15.48
N TRP A 470 12.35 32.26 15.26
CA TRP A 470 11.79 31.99 13.93
C TRP A 470 10.41 32.62 13.76
N ASN A 471 9.97 32.75 12.51
CA ASN A 471 8.56 32.88 12.18
C ASN A 471 7.82 31.60 12.60
N GLU A 472 6.77 31.76 13.39
CA GLU A 472 5.91 30.67 13.84
C GLU A 472 4.72 30.46 12.87
N PRO A 473 4.27 29.22 12.64
CA PRO A 473 3.08 28.94 11.85
C PRO A 473 1.87 29.73 12.34
N ALA A 474 1.14 30.36 11.41
CA ALA A 474 -0.05 31.12 11.72
C ALA A 474 -1.10 30.26 12.44
N ARG A 475 -1.79 30.84 13.42
CA ARG A 475 -3.00 30.21 13.96
C ARG A 475 -4.10 30.24 12.90
N ARG A 476 -4.96 29.22 12.91
CA ARG A 476 -6.09 29.12 11.97
C ARG A 476 -6.90 30.43 11.96
N GLY A 477 -7.07 31.01 10.77
CA GLY A 477 -7.83 32.25 10.55
C GLY A 477 -7.06 33.54 10.79
N GLN A 478 -5.73 33.49 10.93
CA GLN A 478 -4.86 34.66 10.99
C GLN A 478 -3.98 34.74 9.74
N GLU A 479 -3.83 35.94 9.19
CA GLU A 479 -2.78 36.23 8.21
C GLU A 479 -1.43 36.32 8.94
N ALA A 480 -0.42 35.60 8.45
CA ALA A 480 0.95 35.80 8.89
C ALA A 480 1.64 36.76 7.91
N THR A 481 2.21 37.84 8.42
CA THR A 481 3.23 38.62 7.71
C THR A 481 4.59 38.14 8.24
N PRO A 482 5.31 37.27 7.53
CA PRO A 482 6.58 36.75 8.01
C PRO A 482 7.65 37.85 8.06
N ASP A 483 8.48 37.83 9.10
CA ASP A 483 9.70 38.63 9.15
C ASP A 483 10.76 37.96 8.25
N LEU A 484 11.08 38.62 7.14
CA LEU A 484 12.01 38.08 6.13
C LEU A 484 13.46 37.98 6.63
N SER A 485 13.78 38.55 7.80
CA SER A 485 15.09 38.39 8.44
C SER A 485 15.19 37.16 9.34
N LEU A 486 14.09 36.41 9.52
CA LEU A 486 14.04 35.21 10.34
C LEU A 486 13.78 33.97 9.49
N ASP A 487 14.25 32.82 9.98
CA ASP A 487 13.84 31.51 9.46
C ASP A 487 12.38 31.23 9.74
N THR A 488 11.81 30.24 9.05
CA THR A 488 10.39 29.93 9.17
C THR A 488 10.18 28.52 9.62
N ARG A 489 9.56 28.37 10.80
CA ARG A 489 9.10 27.06 11.27
C ARG A 489 7.85 26.68 10.51
N VAL A 490 7.83 25.45 10.02
CA VAL A 490 6.66 24.83 9.40
C VAL A 490 6.16 23.68 10.27
N ILE A 491 4.92 23.25 10.03
CA ILE A 491 4.40 22.00 10.56
C ILE A 491 4.15 21.14 9.34
N VAL A 492 5.15 20.35 8.96
CA VAL A 492 5.07 19.48 7.78
C VAL A 492 3.88 18.54 7.91
N GLY A 493 3.65 17.99 9.11
CA GLY A 493 2.66 16.94 9.33
C GLY A 493 3.10 15.67 8.59
N SER A 494 3.49 14.63 9.32
CA SER A 494 4.25 13.53 8.71
C SER A 494 3.43 12.24 8.68
N TYR A 495 3.44 11.56 7.53
CA TYR A 495 2.84 10.25 7.35
C TYR A 495 3.90 9.18 7.12
N GLY A 496 4.59 9.18 5.97
CA GLY A 496 5.71 8.29 5.68
C GLY A 496 7.04 8.88 6.17
N VAL A 497 8.04 8.03 6.34
CA VAL A 497 9.42 8.39 6.70
C VAL A 497 10.37 7.42 6.01
N ILE A 498 11.54 7.89 5.57
CA ILE A 498 12.61 7.03 5.04
C ILE A 498 13.97 7.72 5.25
N GLY A 499 14.97 6.99 5.73
CA GLY A 499 16.34 7.48 5.83
C GLY A 499 17.01 7.52 4.45
N ASP A 500 17.90 8.49 4.23
CA ASP A 500 18.62 8.60 2.96
C ASP A 500 19.83 7.64 2.95
N PRO A 501 19.94 6.69 2.02
CA PRO A 501 21.08 5.77 1.96
C PRO A 501 22.33 6.44 1.38
N THR A 502 22.22 7.67 0.86
CA THR A 502 23.35 8.43 0.29
C THR A 502 23.91 9.48 1.25
N ASP A 503 23.19 9.78 2.34
CA ASP A 503 23.57 10.76 3.36
C ASP A 503 23.03 10.33 4.75
N ASP A 504 23.94 9.93 5.64
CA ASP A 504 23.63 9.35 6.95
C ASP A 504 22.93 10.31 7.93
N ARG A 505 22.81 11.59 7.59
CA ARG A 505 22.17 12.64 8.41
C ARG A 505 20.80 13.05 7.89
N VAL A 506 20.35 12.45 6.81
CA VAL A 506 19.16 12.91 6.11
C VAL A 506 18.01 11.94 6.28
N VAL A 507 16.85 12.50 6.58
CA VAL A 507 15.58 11.78 6.60
C VAL A 507 14.54 12.52 5.77
N TRP A 508 13.81 11.75 4.98
CA TRP A 508 12.72 12.23 4.15
C TRP A 508 11.37 11.84 4.74
N ILE A 509 10.40 12.73 4.56
CA ILE A 509 9.03 12.57 5.08
C ILE A 509 8.03 12.99 4.01
N SER A 510 6.92 12.26 3.92
CA SER A 510 5.76 12.66 3.14
C SER A 510 4.63 13.22 4.02
N ALA A 511 3.95 14.23 3.49
CA ALA A 511 2.76 14.83 4.07
C ALA A 511 1.60 14.75 3.07
N ASN A 512 0.46 14.23 3.52
CA ASN A 512 -0.68 13.90 2.64
C ASN A 512 -1.76 14.96 2.55
N ARG A 513 -1.58 16.09 3.24
CA ARG A 513 -2.51 17.21 3.16
C ARG A 513 -2.47 17.81 1.76
N PHE A 514 -3.61 17.90 1.08
CA PHE A 514 -3.71 18.43 -0.28
C PHE A 514 -2.90 19.73 -0.49
N PRO A 515 -2.06 19.82 -1.53
CA PRO A 515 -1.85 18.81 -2.58
C PRO A 515 -0.84 17.71 -2.19
N GLY A 516 -0.14 17.87 -1.08
CA GLY A 516 0.88 16.95 -0.58
C GLY A 516 2.27 17.55 -0.70
N THR A 517 3.17 17.14 0.18
CA THR A 517 4.50 17.74 0.30
C THR A 517 5.51 16.67 0.74
N LEU A 518 6.73 16.71 0.18
CA LEU A 518 7.89 16.03 0.73
C LEU A 518 8.67 17.01 1.61
N ALA A 519 9.24 16.53 2.71
CA ALA A 519 10.19 17.29 3.51
C ALA A 519 11.49 16.50 3.67
N ARG A 520 12.61 17.20 3.48
CA ARG A 520 13.95 16.70 3.80
C ARG A 520 14.38 17.36 5.10
N LEU A 521 14.70 16.57 6.12
CA LEU A 521 15.37 17.04 7.32
C LEU A 521 16.82 16.58 7.28
N ASP A 522 17.73 17.55 7.35
CA ASP A 522 19.14 17.35 7.62
C ASP A 522 19.37 17.60 9.11
N ILE A 523 19.83 16.59 9.87
CA ILE A 523 20.03 16.75 11.31
C ILE A 523 21.30 17.55 11.66
N GLY A 524 22.24 17.65 10.73
CA GLY A 524 23.54 18.30 10.91
C GLY A 524 24.42 17.65 11.99
N ASP A 525 25.51 18.34 12.35
CA ASP A 525 26.53 17.82 13.29
C ASP A 525 26.18 17.96 14.78
N ASN A 526 25.26 18.85 15.12
CA ASN A 526 24.91 19.16 16.52
C ASN A 526 23.41 19.44 16.64
N PRO A 527 22.57 18.39 16.50
CA PRO A 527 21.14 18.53 16.71
C PRO A 527 20.83 18.83 18.19
N PRO A 528 19.80 19.64 18.47
CA PRO A 528 18.84 20.16 17.51
C PRO A 528 19.22 21.49 16.85
N GLU A 529 20.29 22.16 17.27
CA GLU A 529 20.65 23.51 16.80
C GLU A 529 21.02 23.56 15.32
N THR A 530 21.54 22.47 14.74
CA THR A 530 21.95 22.40 13.34
C THR A 530 20.89 21.86 12.40
N CYS A 531 19.74 21.44 12.92
CA CYS A 531 18.69 20.82 12.11
C CYS A 531 18.09 21.83 11.11
N ALA A 532 18.06 21.44 9.83
CA ALA A 532 17.52 22.26 8.74
C ALA A 532 16.52 21.46 7.89
N THR A 533 15.40 22.08 7.55
CA THR A 533 14.34 21.45 6.76
C THR A 533 14.18 22.12 5.40
N GLU A 534 14.06 21.31 4.36
CA GLU A 534 13.55 21.72 3.06
C GLU A 534 12.17 21.10 2.84
N ILE A 535 11.30 21.79 2.09
CA ILE A 535 9.99 21.25 1.68
C ILE A 535 9.81 21.36 0.18
N PHE A 536 9.10 20.40 -0.40
CA PHE A 536 8.83 20.29 -1.82
C PHE A 536 7.36 19.93 -2.02
N GLU A 537 6.53 20.89 -2.40
CA GLU A 537 5.10 20.68 -2.66
C GLU A 537 4.95 19.95 -3.99
N VAL A 538 4.05 18.96 -4.05
CA VAL A 538 3.71 18.29 -5.30
C VAL A 538 3.19 19.34 -6.29
N PRO A 539 3.68 19.39 -7.55
CA PRO A 539 3.17 20.30 -8.56
C PRO A 539 1.66 20.12 -8.71
N SER A 540 0.89 21.19 -8.55
CA SER A 540 -0.56 21.09 -8.37
C SER A 540 -1.32 22.29 -8.94
N VAL A 541 -2.64 22.28 -8.75
CA VAL A 541 -3.53 23.38 -9.15
C VAL A 541 -3.26 24.71 -8.45
N PHE A 542 -2.55 24.70 -7.32
CA PHE A 542 -2.20 25.93 -6.60
C PHE A 542 -1.08 26.72 -7.27
N ASP A 543 -0.35 26.12 -8.19
CA ASP A 543 0.60 26.82 -9.04
C ASP A 543 0.06 26.91 -10.48
N SER A 544 -0.42 28.09 -10.84
CA SER A 544 -0.95 28.37 -12.18
C SER A 544 0.08 28.21 -13.31
N SER A 545 1.38 28.20 -12.99
CA SER A 545 2.45 27.99 -13.98
C SER A 545 2.67 26.52 -14.33
N VAL A 546 2.22 25.59 -13.47
CA VAL A 546 2.33 24.15 -13.71
C VAL A 546 1.23 23.72 -14.69
N PRO A 547 1.59 23.11 -15.83
CA PRO A 547 0.59 22.68 -16.81
C PRO A 547 -0.19 21.45 -16.30
N PRO A 548 -1.47 21.27 -16.68
CA PRO A 548 -2.34 20.23 -16.11
C PRO A 548 -1.77 18.81 -16.12
N GLU A 549 -1.07 18.40 -17.17
CA GLU A 549 -0.45 17.08 -17.32
C GLU A 549 0.72 16.82 -16.38
N LYS A 550 1.24 17.86 -15.71
CA LYS A 550 2.27 17.74 -14.68
C LYS A 550 1.71 17.85 -13.27
N ARG A 551 0.39 17.96 -13.10
CA ARG A 551 -0.23 18.13 -11.79
C ARG A 551 -0.52 16.79 -11.15
N GLY A 552 -0.20 16.69 -9.86
CA GLY A 552 -0.55 15.58 -9.01
C GLY A 552 -1.03 16.06 -7.65
N PHE A 553 -1.52 15.12 -6.84
CA PHE A 553 -1.89 15.38 -5.46
C PHE A 553 -2.01 14.10 -4.62
N GLY A 554 -1.91 14.27 -3.31
CA GLY A 554 -2.06 13.24 -2.28
C GLY A 554 -0.80 12.45 -1.97
N ALA A 555 0.38 13.09 -1.93
CA ALA A 555 1.63 12.44 -1.53
C ALA A 555 1.47 11.72 -0.18
N ARG A 556 1.62 10.39 -0.17
CA ARG A 556 1.29 9.58 1.01
C ARG A 556 2.40 8.60 1.34
N GLY A 557 2.61 7.60 0.49
CA GLY A 557 3.77 6.72 0.63
C GLY A 557 5.07 7.47 0.34
N VAL A 558 6.16 7.03 0.96
CA VAL A 558 7.51 7.49 0.59
C VAL A 558 8.47 6.33 0.73
N ASP A 559 9.36 6.21 -0.25
CA ASP A 559 10.52 5.33 -0.20
C ASP A 559 11.60 5.93 -1.12
N ILE A 560 12.79 5.34 -1.13
CA ILE A 560 13.97 5.88 -1.81
C ILE A 560 14.71 4.78 -2.55
N ASP A 561 15.28 5.09 -3.71
CA ASP A 561 16.22 4.18 -4.38
C ASP A 561 17.66 4.37 -3.89
N ARG A 562 18.57 3.50 -4.35
CA ARG A 562 19.98 3.56 -3.96
C ARG A 562 20.74 4.78 -4.52
N ASP A 563 20.17 5.50 -5.47
CA ASP A 563 20.73 6.72 -6.05
C ASP A 563 20.24 8.00 -5.34
N GLY A 564 19.37 7.87 -4.33
CA GLY A 564 18.85 8.98 -3.54
C GLY A 564 17.64 9.68 -4.17
N VAL A 565 17.01 9.10 -5.19
CA VAL A 565 15.76 9.63 -5.75
C VAL A 565 14.58 9.15 -4.91
N ILE A 566 13.75 10.10 -4.50
CA ILE A 566 12.57 9.84 -3.68
C ILE A 566 11.43 9.38 -4.56
N TRP A 567 10.76 8.30 -4.14
CA TRP A 567 9.55 7.80 -4.77
C TRP A 567 8.36 7.97 -3.82
N THR A 568 7.27 8.57 -4.31
CA THR A 568 6.04 8.79 -3.53
C THR A 568 4.81 8.39 -4.32
N ALA A 569 4.00 7.51 -3.74
CA ALA A 569 2.65 7.23 -4.21
C ALA A 569 1.73 8.44 -3.96
N LEU A 570 1.20 9.01 -5.04
CA LEU A 570 0.23 10.10 -5.00
C LEU A 570 -1.18 9.53 -4.86
N SER A 571 -1.59 9.25 -3.62
CA SER A 571 -2.85 8.59 -3.26
C SER A 571 -4.11 9.26 -3.83
N GLY A 572 -4.10 10.57 -4.08
CA GLY A 572 -5.23 11.30 -4.66
C GLY A 572 -5.25 11.28 -6.19
N SER A 573 -4.13 11.60 -6.83
CA SER A 573 -4.05 11.68 -8.29
C SER A 573 -3.74 10.35 -9.00
N SER A 574 -3.33 9.33 -8.24
CA SER A 574 -2.99 7.98 -8.72
C SER A 574 -1.79 7.91 -9.64
N HIS A 575 -0.84 8.80 -9.41
CA HIS A 575 0.51 8.67 -9.95
C HIS A 575 1.39 7.94 -8.94
N LEU A 576 2.43 7.30 -9.45
CA LEU A 576 3.68 7.16 -8.73
C LEU A 576 4.58 8.30 -9.19
N ALA A 577 5.18 9.04 -8.26
CA ALA A 577 6.04 10.18 -8.61
C ALA A 577 7.46 9.94 -8.09
N SER A 578 8.45 10.33 -8.88
CA SER A 578 9.83 10.50 -8.42
C SER A 578 10.14 11.98 -8.16
N PHE A 579 11.03 12.21 -7.20
CA PHE A 579 11.58 13.51 -6.88
C PHE A 579 13.10 13.42 -6.73
N ASP A 580 13.81 14.14 -7.59
CA ASP A 580 15.27 14.19 -7.64
C ASP A 580 15.74 15.59 -7.21
N ARG A 581 16.22 15.68 -5.97
CA ARG A 581 16.68 16.94 -5.36
C ARG A 581 17.85 17.56 -6.11
N THR A 582 18.64 16.78 -6.85
CA THR A 582 19.83 17.30 -7.57
C THR A 582 19.47 18.22 -8.74
N LYS A 583 18.20 18.19 -9.16
CA LYS A 583 17.67 19.08 -10.22
C LYS A 583 17.24 20.45 -9.68
N CYS A 584 17.09 20.61 -8.38
CA CYS A 584 16.66 21.87 -7.78
C CYS A 584 17.78 22.91 -7.80
N GLU A 585 17.51 24.11 -8.32
CA GLU A 585 18.49 25.21 -8.32
C GLU A 585 18.53 25.97 -6.98
N VAL A 586 17.41 25.97 -6.25
CA VAL A 586 17.22 26.72 -5.01
C VAL A 586 17.04 25.75 -3.85
N HIS A 587 17.71 26.03 -2.72
CA HIS A 587 17.64 25.22 -1.50
C HIS A 587 17.32 26.02 -0.22
N ASN A 588 17.38 27.35 -0.28
CA ASN A 588 17.06 28.22 0.85
C ASN A 588 16.55 29.59 0.38
N GLY A 589 16.20 30.46 1.32
CA GLY A 589 15.66 31.80 1.07
C GLY A 589 14.12 31.84 0.99
N PRO A 590 13.52 33.03 0.82
CA PRO A 590 12.08 33.24 1.02
C PRO A 590 11.18 32.43 0.07
N GLU A 591 11.68 32.13 -1.13
CA GLU A 591 10.97 31.38 -2.18
C GLU A 591 10.75 29.89 -1.83
N THR A 592 11.52 29.35 -0.89
CA THR A 592 11.38 27.96 -0.42
C THR A 592 10.21 27.75 0.53
N SER A 593 9.64 28.82 1.10
CA SER A 593 8.63 28.76 2.17
C SER A 593 7.34 28.01 1.82
N GLN A 594 7.02 27.89 0.53
CA GLN A 594 5.85 27.13 0.03
C GLN A 594 6.22 25.78 -0.59
N GLY A 595 7.52 25.50 -0.77
CA GLY A 595 8.00 24.28 -1.43
C GLY A 595 7.73 24.18 -2.93
N ARG A 596 7.30 25.27 -3.59
CA ARG A 596 6.97 25.28 -5.04
C ARG A 596 8.14 25.64 -5.95
N HIS A 597 9.34 25.78 -5.39
CA HIS A 597 10.52 26.31 -6.08
C HIS A 597 11.22 25.29 -7.00
N CYS A 598 10.95 23.98 -6.84
CA CYS A 598 11.64 22.92 -7.58
C CYS A 598 10.65 22.01 -8.31
N VAL A 599 9.97 22.53 -9.34
CA VAL A 599 9.06 21.74 -10.19
C VAL A 599 9.85 20.75 -11.06
N GLU A 600 11.06 21.13 -11.46
CA GLU A 600 12.00 20.36 -12.27
C GLU A 600 12.51 19.07 -11.61
N GLY A 601 12.44 18.98 -10.28
CA GLY A 601 12.77 17.77 -9.53
C GLY A 601 11.72 16.67 -9.68
N TRP A 602 10.48 17.01 -10.05
CA TRP A 602 9.35 16.08 -10.08
C TRP A 602 9.16 15.40 -11.43
N THR A 603 8.93 14.09 -11.41
CA THR A 603 8.39 13.31 -12.55
C THR A 603 7.21 12.48 -12.08
N LEU A 604 6.08 12.57 -12.79
CA LEU A 604 4.83 11.88 -12.43
C LEU A 604 4.53 10.79 -13.47
N TYR A 605 4.28 9.58 -13.00
CA TYR A 605 3.96 8.41 -13.81
C TYR A 605 2.52 7.99 -13.55
N GLU A 606 1.65 8.11 -14.56
CA GLU A 606 0.27 7.67 -14.48
C GLU A 606 0.20 6.14 -14.40
N THR A 607 -0.60 5.61 -13.48
CA THR A 607 -0.87 4.17 -13.41
C THR A 607 -1.81 3.70 -14.54
N PRO A 608 -1.73 2.42 -14.96
CA PRO A 608 -2.43 1.93 -16.16
C PRO A 608 -3.95 1.73 -15.98
N GLY A 609 -4.52 2.13 -14.83
CA GLY A 609 -5.94 1.94 -14.54
C GLY A 609 -6.89 2.87 -15.30
N PRO A 610 -8.21 2.67 -15.15
CA PRO A 610 -9.21 3.47 -15.83
C PRO A 610 -9.29 4.89 -15.24
N ILE A 611 -9.84 5.83 -16.03
CA ILE A 611 -10.05 7.22 -15.62
C ILE A 611 -11.42 7.36 -14.94
N ILE A 612 -11.49 8.16 -13.88
CA ILE A 612 -12.75 8.55 -13.22
C ILE A 612 -13.57 9.40 -14.19
N ALA A 613 -14.81 9.03 -14.45
CA ALA A 613 -15.65 9.75 -15.40
C ALA A 613 -15.88 11.22 -14.98
N GLY A 614 -15.60 12.16 -15.88
CA GLY A 614 -15.90 13.59 -15.68
C GLY A 614 -14.83 14.40 -14.93
N THR A 615 -13.66 13.82 -14.64
CA THR A 615 -12.51 14.56 -14.12
C THR A 615 -11.77 15.31 -15.23
N ASP A 616 -11.40 16.57 -14.98
CA ASP A 616 -10.61 17.41 -15.88
C ASP A 616 -9.59 18.24 -15.07
N PRO A 617 -8.27 17.92 -15.15
CA PRO A 617 -7.67 16.90 -16.00
C PRO A 617 -8.08 15.46 -15.61
N PRO A 618 -7.88 14.46 -16.49
CA PRO A 618 -8.17 13.06 -16.19
C PRO A 618 -7.45 12.57 -14.92
N VAL A 619 -8.18 11.91 -14.01
CA VAL A 619 -7.62 11.28 -12.80
C VAL A 619 -7.90 9.77 -12.85
N ARG A 620 -6.89 8.94 -12.59
CA ARG A 620 -7.07 7.47 -12.58
C ARG A 620 -7.89 7.02 -11.37
N ALA A 621 -8.55 5.88 -11.49
CA ALA A 621 -9.45 5.31 -10.47
C ALA A 621 -8.72 4.50 -9.38
N ASP A 622 -7.42 4.28 -9.55
CA ASP A 622 -6.57 3.63 -8.58
C ASP A 622 -6.46 4.45 -7.28
N PHE A 623 -6.05 3.80 -6.21
CA PHE A 623 -5.65 4.42 -4.96
C PHE A 623 -4.41 3.71 -4.48
N HIS A 624 -3.41 4.49 -4.09
CA HIS A 624 -2.14 3.98 -3.60
C HIS A 624 -1.98 4.43 -2.16
N TYR A 625 -2.14 3.50 -1.22
CA TYR A 625 -1.94 3.80 0.18
C TYR A 625 -0.46 4.07 0.49
N TYR A 626 0.44 3.29 -0.13
CA TYR A 626 1.89 3.40 0.03
C TYR A 626 2.64 3.03 -1.27
N ASN A 627 3.97 3.08 -1.22
CA ASN A 627 4.88 2.55 -2.25
C ASN A 627 6.14 1.98 -1.58
N TRP A 628 6.84 1.09 -2.27
CA TRP A 628 8.09 0.50 -1.82
C TRP A 628 9.05 0.37 -3.01
N VAL A 629 10.35 0.54 -2.79
CA VAL A 629 11.40 0.41 -3.80
C VAL A 629 12.18 -0.88 -3.57
N ASP A 630 12.24 -1.71 -4.61
CA ASP A 630 13.02 -2.96 -4.63
C ASP A 630 14.51 -2.72 -4.83
N GLN A 631 15.18 -2.15 -3.84
CA GLN A 631 16.61 -1.83 -3.88
C GLN A 631 17.51 -3.04 -4.17
N TRP A 632 17.03 -4.26 -3.92
CA TRP A 632 17.87 -5.47 -3.90
C TRP A 632 17.46 -6.52 -4.95
N ASN A 633 16.57 -6.17 -5.87
CA ASN A 633 16.01 -7.10 -6.85
C ASN A 633 15.41 -8.35 -6.17
N VAL A 634 14.70 -8.14 -5.07
CA VAL A 634 14.02 -9.19 -4.32
C VAL A 634 12.98 -9.86 -5.21
N LEU A 635 12.16 -9.10 -5.93
CA LEU A 635 11.09 -9.67 -6.76
C LEU A 635 11.63 -10.36 -8.02
N GLY A 636 12.78 -9.92 -8.55
CA GLY A 636 13.37 -10.43 -9.78
C GLY A 636 13.11 -9.57 -11.02
N LEU A 637 12.59 -8.35 -10.87
CA LEU A 637 12.33 -7.41 -11.98
C LEU A 637 13.47 -6.41 -12.23
N GLY A 638 14.49 -6.37 -11.38
CA GLY A 638 15.55 -5.37 -11.39
C GLY A 638 15.79 -4.80 -9.99
N ALA A 639 16.97 -4.22 -9.78
CA ALA A 639 17.20 -3.39 -8.59
C ALA A 639 16.56 -2.01 -8.79
N ASP A 640 16.23 -1.34 -7.68
CA ASP A 640 15.63 -0.01 -7.62
C ASP A 640 14.30 0.12 -8.38
N VAL A 641 13.56 -0.98 -8.52
CA VAL A 641 12.22 -0.97 -9.13
C VAL A 641 11.22 -0.40 -8.12
N PRO A 642 10.60 0.77 -8.38
CA PRO A 642 9.58 1.31 -7.49
C PRO A 642 8.23 0.64 -7.75
N ILE A 643 7.53 0.28 -6.66
CA ILE A 643 6.29 -0.48 -6.68
C ILE A 643 5.23 0.29 -5.88
N ALA A 644 4.13 0.65 -6.54
CA ALA A 644 2.97 1.23 -5.87
C ALA A 644 2.02 0.13 -5.37
N THR A 645 1.48 0.30 -4.16
CA THR A 645 0.39 -0.57 -3.68
C THR A 645 -0.87 -0.24 -4.47
N GLY A 646 -1.43 -1.19 -5.20
CA GLY A 646 -2.71 -1.05 -5.92
C GLY A 646 -3.88 -1.29 -4.99
N SER A 647 -4.02 -0.47 -3.93
CA SER A 647 -5.01 -0.67 -2.87
C SER A 647 -6.45 -0.74 -3.41
N ASN A 648 -6.78 0.09 -4.40
CA ASN A 648 -8.10 0.02 -5.07
C ASN A 648 -8.09 -0.79 -6.37
N SER A 649 -7.02 -1.50 -6.70
CA SER A 649 -6.90 -2.25 -7.96
C SER A 649 -6.52 -3.70 -7.76
N ASP A 650 -6.60 -4.25 -6.55
CA ASP A 650 -6.32 -5.66 -6.28
C ASP A 650 -4.95 -6.11 -6.83
N SER A 651 -3.94 -5.24 -6.79
CA SER A 651 -2.64 -5.51 -7.42
C SER A 651 -1.46 -4.83 -6.73
N LEU A 652 -0.25 -5.28 -7.06
CA LEU A 652 0.97 -4.49 -6.97
C LEU A 652 1.34 -3.97 -8.36
N LEU A 653 1.80 -2.72 -8.43
CA LEU A 653 2.11 -2.04 -9.69
C LEU A 653 3.61 -1.71 -9.70
N ALA A 654 4.40 -2.50 -10.41
CA ALA A 654 5.84 -2.27 -10.57
C ALA A 654 6.09 -1.41 -11.81
N LEU A 655 6.85 -0.33 -11.66
CA LEU A 655 7.23 0.59 -12.73
C LEU A 655 8.67 0.31 -13.14
N ASP A 656 8.91 0.15 -14.44
CA ASP A 656 10.26 0.33 -15.00
C ASP A 656 10.48 1.84 -15.23
N PRO A 657 11.33 2.51 -14.43
CA PRO A 657 11.49 3.96 -14.49
C PRO A 657 12.14 4.44 -15.80
N ASP A 658 12.92 3.58 -16.48
CA ASP A 658 13.62 3.92 -17.73
C ASP A 658 12.67 3.92 -18.92
N SER A 659 11.77 2.94 -19.00
CA SER A 659 10.80 2.81 -20.09
C SER A 659 9.45 3.48 -19.81
N GLY A 660 9.10 3.66 -18.53
CA GLY A 660 7.78 4.08 -18.09
C GLY A 660 6.72 2.97 -18.18
N GLU A 661 7.12 1.73 -18.46
CA GLU A 661 6.21 0.59 -18.58
C GLU A 661 5.82 0.02 -17.20
N TRP A 662 4.59 -0.46 -17.09
CA TRP A 662 4.04 -1.03 -15.86
C TRP A 662 3.88 -2.54 -15.96
N THR A 663 4.29 -3.25 -14.92
CA THR A 663 3.94 -4.66 -14.68
C THR A 663 2.89 -4.76 -13.58
N VAL A 664 1.72 -5.32 -13.89
CA VAL A 664 0.60 -5.44 -12.94
C VAL A 664 0.53 -6.85 -12.35
N LEU A 665 0.81 -6.96 -11.05
CA LEU A 665 0.75 -8.23 -10.31
C LEU A 665 -0.60 -8.33 -9.58
N ARG A 666 -1.59 -8.90 -10.27
CA ARG A 666 -2.98 -8.98 -9.80
C ARG A 666 -3.21 -10.15 -8.83
N VAL A 667 -3.83 -9.89 -7.70
CA VAL A 667 -4.44 -10.92 -6.84
C VAL A 667 -5.87 -11.18 -7.32
N PRO A 668 -6.19 -12.36 -7.87
CA PRO A 668 -7.49 -12.61 -8.49
C PRO A 668 -8.58 -13.02 -7.50
N TYR A 669 -8.19 -13.55 -6.33
CA TYR A 669 -9.07 -14.13 -5.35
C TYR A 669 -8.41 -14.19 -3.96
N PRO A 670 -9.16 -13.87 -2.89
CA PRO A 670 -10.47 -13.21 -2.91
C PRO A 670 -10.37 -11.76 -3.43
N GLN A 671 -11.38 -11.26 -4.15
CA GLN A 671 -11.47 -9.82 -4.46
C GLN A 671 -11.53 -9.00 -3.15
N GLY A 672 -11.01 -7.78 -3.17
CA GLY A 672 -10.81 -7.01 -1.94
C GLY A 672 -9.36 -7.02 -1.47
N PHE A 673 -8.39 -7.25 -2.37
CA PHE A 673 -6.97 -7.14 -2.05
C PHE A 673 -6.60 -5.66 -1.88
N PHE A 674 -6.97 -5.12 -0.72
CA PHE A 674 -6.76 -3.74 -0.32
C PHE A 674 -5.39 -3.60 0.37
N THR A 675 -4.32 -3.72 -0.40
CA THR A 675 -2.96 -3.71 0.16
C THR A 675 -2.47 -2.33 0.54
N ARG A 676 -1.69 -2.27 1.63
CA ARG A 676 -1.15 -1.02 2.19
C ARG A 676 0.34 -1.10 2.49
N GLY A 677 0.75 -2.12 3.24
CA GLY A 677 2.16 -2.49 3.37
C GLY A 677 2.68 -3.21 2.12
N LEU A 678 3.99 -3.16 1.95
CA LEU A 678 4.74 -4.01 1.04
C LEU A 678 6.17 -4.17 1.60
N ASP A 679 6.66 -5.39 1.69
CA ASP A 679 8.05 -5.69 2.04
C ASP A 679 8.61 -6.85 1.20
N GLY A 680 9.93 -7.01 1.14
CA GLY A 680 10.59 -7.99 0.29
C GLY A 680 11.71 -8.75 0.99
N ARG A 681 11.66 -10.09 0.96
CA ARG A 681 12.67 -10.97 1.58
C ARG A 681 13.31 -11.94 0.59
N ILE A 682 14.62 -12.16 0.76
CA ILE A 682 15.40 -13.20 0.10
C ILE A 682 15.68 -14.31 1.13
N ASP A 683 14.95 -15.41 1.02
CA ASP A 683 15.09 -16.61 1.84
C ASP A 683 16.33 -17.44 1.47
N ASP A 684 16.65 -17.52 0.17
CA ASP A 684 17.82 -18.20 -0.36
C ASP A 684 18.25 -17.55 -1.69
N PRO A 685 19.40 -16.83 -1.73
CA PRO A 685 19.85 -16.19 -2.95
C PRO A 685 20.21 -17.16 -4.08
N ASP A 686 20.52 -18.42 -3.76
CA ASP A 686 20.94 -19.47 -4.70
C ASP A 686 19.75 -20.30 -5.24
N ALA A 687 18.56 -20.18 -4.63
CA ALA A 687 17.34 -20.87 -5.07
C ALA A 687 16.61 -20.17 -6.24
N GLY A 688 17.23 -19.17 -6.85
CA GLY A 688 16.63 -18.40 -7.95
C GLY A 688 15.37 -17.66 -7.51
N TRP A 689 14.28 -17.79 -8.27
CA TRP A 689 13.00 -17.12 -7.99
C TRP A 689 12.28 -17.68 -6.76
N LYS A 690 12.58 -18.93 -6.36
CA LYS A 690 11.91 -19.61 -5.24
C LYS A 690 12.35 -19.09 -3.88
N GLY A 691 13.62 -18.73 -3.76
CA GLY A 691 14.18 -18.13 -2.54
C GLY A 691 13.91 -16.63 -2.43
N ARG A 692 13.01 -16.08 -3.24
CA ARG A 692 12.72 -14.66 -3.36
C ARG A 692 11.21 -14.43 -3.24
N GLY A 693 10.80 -13.34 -2.60
CA GLY A 693 9.40 -12.94 -2.65
C GLY A 693 9.09 -11.62 -1.97
N LEU A 694 8.08 -10.94 -2.51
CA LEU A 694 7.44 -9.81 -1.86
C LEU A 694 6.27 -10.29 -1.02
N TRP A 695 6.00 -9.58 0.06
CA TRP A 695 4.94 -9.83 1.02
C TRP A 695 4.06 -8.60 1.13
N ALA A 696 2.74 -8.81 1.10
CA ALA A 696 1.78 -7.73 1.15
C ALA A 696 0.49 -8.18 1.84
N THR A 697 -0.14 -7.29 2.61
CA THR A 697 -1.32 -7.62 3.41
C THR A 697 -2.65 -7.34 2.71
N TYR A 698 -3.67 -8.13 3.03
CA TYR A 698 -5.07 -7.70 2.90
C TYR A 698 -5.38 -6.68 4.00
N GLY A 699 -4.97 -5.43 3.78
CA GLY A 699 -5.08 -4.33 4.73
C GLY A 699 -6.43 -3.60 4.73
N GLU A 700 -7.54 -4.25 4.37
CA GLU A 700 -8.86 -3.62 4.46
C GLU A 700 -9.25 -3.43 5.94
N ALA A 701 -9.79 -2.26 6.29
CA ALA A 701 -10.19 -1.99 7.67
C ALA A 701 -11.42 -2.79 8.10
N ALA A 702 -12.27 -3.16 7.15
CA ALA A 702 -13.47 -3.94 7.35
C ALA A 702 -13.31 -5.26 6.59
N THR A 703 -12.67 -6.25 7.19
CA THR A 703 -12.34 -7.54 6.56
C THR A 703 -13.55 -8.24 5.94
N TRP A 704 -14.74 -8.09 6.54
CA TRP A 704 -16.00 -8.61 5.99
C TRP A 704 -16.46 -7.90 4.70
N HIS A 705 -15.69 -6.96 4.16
CA HIS A 705 -15.89 -6.41 2.82
C HIS A 705 -15.18 -7.21 1.73
N ILE A 706 -14.17 -8.01 2.09
CA ILE A 706 -13.48 -8.93 1.18
C ILE A 706 -14.49 -9.94 0.62
N GLU A 707 -14.26 -10.42 -0.60
CA GLU A 707 -15.05 -11.48 -1.21
C GLU A 707 -15.22 -12.67 -0.25
N GLY A 708 -16.48 -13.07 -0.02
CA GLY A 708 -16.87 -14.05 1.00
C GLY A 708 -17.65 -13.43 2.17
N GLY A 709 -17.42 -12.16 2.48
CA GLY A 709 -18.21 -11.41 3.47
C GLY A 709 -17.84 -11.72 4.93
N GLN A 710 -18.84 -11.67 5.82
CA GLN A 710 -18.67 -11.99 7.25
C GLN A 710 -18.09 -13.41 7.45
N GLY A 711 -17.16 -13.57 8.39
CA GLY A 711 -16.40 -14.81 8.60
C GLY A 711 -15.07 -14.91 7.84
N VAL A 712 -14.84 -14.08 6.81
CA VAL A 712 -13.55 -13.98 6.14
C VAL A 712 -12.52 -13.33 7.08
N LYS A 713 -11.29 -13.86 7.06
CA LYS A 713 -10.16 -13.31 7.82
C LYS A 713 -9.26 -12.48 6.90
N PRO A 714 -8.49 -11.51 7.43
CA PRO A 714 -7.45 -10.88 6.64
C PRO A 714 -6.41 -11.94 6.28
N GLY A 715 -5.53 -11.61 5.34
CA GLY A 715 -4.47 -12.52 4.93
C GLY A 715 -3.20 -11.77 4.55
N ILE A 716 -2.14 -12.55 4.41
CA ILE A 716 -0.83 -12.12 3.95
C ILE A 716 -0.51 -12.86 2.65
N VAL A 717 -0.02 -12.11 1.67
CA VAL A 717 0.17 -12.56 0.28
C VAL A 717 1.65 -12.52 -0.05
N LYS A 718 2.21 -13.66 -0.50
CA LYS A 718 3.53 -13.77 -1.10
C LYS A 718 3.43 -13.70 -2.62
N PHE A 719 4.21 -12.81 -3.23
CA PHE A 719 4.40 -12.72 -4.68
C PHE A 719 5.80 -13.23 -5.04
N GLN A 720 5.88 -14.04 -6.08
CA GLN A 720 7.15 -14.50 -6.66
C GLN A 720 7.07 -14.41 -8.19
N MET A 721 8.19 -14.08 -8.83
CA MET A 721 8.29 -14.00 -10.30
C MET A 721 9.19 -15.10 -10.84
N ARG A 722 8.59 -16.12 -11.46
CA ARG A 722 9.35 -17.19 -12.13
C ARG A 722 9.81 -16.78 -13.55
N PRO A 723 10.74 -17.49 -14.18
CA PRO A 723 11.19 -17.17 -15.54
C PRO A 723 10.12 -17.30 -16.63
N ASP A 724 9.20 -18.25 -16.48
CA ASP A 724 8.07 -18.47 -17.40
C ASP A 724 6.88 -19.14 -16.67
N PRO A 725 5.65 -19.15 -17.24
CA PRO A 725 4.46 -19.64 -16.53
C PRO A 725 4.41 -21.16 -16.27
N LEU A 726 5.40 -21.93 -16.74
CA LEU A 726 5.52 -23.37 -16.51
C LEU A 726 6.82 -23.74 -15.79
N ALA A 727 7.61 -22.76 -15.36
CA ALA A 727 8.82 -23.00 -14.58
C ALA A 727 8.48 -23.58 -13.19
N ASN A 728 9.21 -24.63 -12.82
CA ASN A 728 9.32 -25.17 -11.47
C ASN A 728 10.71 -24.87 -10.95
#